data_AF-A0A7C5I062-F1
#
_entry.id   AF-A0A7C5I062-F1
#
_cell.length_a   1.000
_cell.length_b   1.000
_cell.length_c   1.000
_cell.angle_alpha   90.00
_cell.angle_beta   90.00
_cell.angle_gamma   90.00
#
_symmetry.space_group_name_H-M   'P 1'
#
loop_
_entity.id
_entity.type
_entity.pdbx_description
1 polymer ?
#
loop_
_entity_poly.entity_id
_entity_poly.type
_entity_poly.pdbx_seq_one_letter_code
_entity_poly.pdbx_strand_id
1 'polypeptide(L)'
;MQKEAKARIKINQLLQGAGWRFFDNENGKANIVLESNTKITQKDIDALGENYQKTKNGFIDFLLLDKDGYPLVILEAKSEGKNPLDGKEQARRYAKSQNVRFVILSNGNLHYFWDLEKGNPEIITEFPSQESLKHRQQFKPDHKALAEEKIEADYIVLTQKPDYRDDPRWKDENQRNDLIQKEDLKFLRPYQLDAIYALQEAAQKGQERYLFEMATGTGKTLVSAAIIKLFLRTGNAKRVLFLVDRLELEDQAYKSFVRYLKNDFTTVIYKENKDDWRKAEIVVSTVQSLSFNNKYSKLFSPTDFDLVISDEAHRSIGGNSRVVFEYFIGFKLGLTATPKDYLKNLDPSKVSMQDPRQWERRQLLDTYVTFGCPSGEPTFRYSLLDGVRDGYLISPIVADARTEITTELLSERGYSLLVKNEEGIEKEQTFFQRDFERKFFSEKTNQMFCKIFLENSLKDPISGEIGKSIVFCVSQNHASKITQILNQFADKLWPGKYNSDFAVQVTSSIPDSQQMTINFTNNKLNGRTKFLEGYKSSKTRVCVTVGMMTTGYDCQDILNLCMMRPIFSPTDFIQMKGRGTRKFTFEYIDEYGEKHKQEKDKFKLFDFFANCEYFEEKYNYDEILKLPRKAGRGGEGGEPVKIDEIKIFKPDPLKTLTETAVGIRGMKIDRKLFEKFEETIKNDPIVKEKYQEGDIEAVE
;
A
#
# COMPACT_ATOMS: atom_id res chain seq x y z
N MET A 1 14.78 30.79 26.52
CA MET A 1 15.88 29.95 27.04
C MET A 1 15.42 28.54 27.42
N GLN A 2 14.40 28.33 28.29
CA GLN A 2 13.91 26.97 28.67
C GLN A 2 13.60 25.99 27.51
N LYS A 3 13.09 26.47 26.37
CA LYS A 3 12.74 25.62 25.21
C LYS A 3 13.96 25.07 24.44
N GLU A 4 15.11 25.70 24.55
CA GLU A 4 16.33 25.27 23.88
C GLU A 4 17.06 24.19 24.70
N ALA A 5 17.14 24.38 26.02
CA ALA A 5 17.65 23.36 26.94
C ALA A 5 16.87 22.04 26.82
N LYS A 6 15.54 22.12 26.73
CA LYS A 6 14.68 20.93 26.55
C LYS A 6 14.94 20.20 25.22
N ALA A 7 15.18 20.94 24.14
CA ALA A 7 15.55 20.37 22.85
C ALA A 7 16.90 19.64 22.91
N ARG A 8 17.91 20.26 23.55
CA ARG A 8 19.25 19.66 23.71
C ARG A 8 19.22 18.39 24.56
N ILE A 9 18.43 18.33 25.64
CA ILE A 9 18.29 17.10 26.44
C ILE A 9 17.76 15.94 25.57
N LYS A 10 16.75 16.19 24.73
CA LYS A 10 16.24 15.19 23.78
C LYS A 10 17.31 14.76 22.78
N ILE A 11 18.07 15.72 22.23
CA ILE A 11 19.18 15.45 21.30
C ILE A 11 20.26 14.59 21.96
N ASN A 12 20.63 14.87 23.21
CA ASN A 12 21.62 14.09 23.94
C ASN A 12 21.17 12.64 24.14
N GLN A 13 19.89 12.43 24.47
CA GLN A 13 19.30 11.08 24.59
C GLN A 13 19.32 10.33 23.24
N LEU A 14 19.04 11.03 22.14
CA LEU A 14 19.09 10.44 20.79
C LEU A 14 20.53 10.10 20.37
N LEU A 15 21.51 10.95 20.69
CA LEU A 15 22.94 10.69 20.45
C LEU A 15 23.41 9.46 21.23
N GLN A 16 23.09 9.38 22.52
CA GLN A 16 23.41 8.21 23.35
C GLN A 16 22.72 6.94 22.85
N GLY A 17 21.45 7.04 22.46
CA GLY A 17 20.69 5.92 21.86
C GLY A 17 21.33 5.40 20.57
N ALA A 18 21.94 6.28 19.77
CA ALA A 18 22.68 5.93 18.56
C ALA A 18 24.14 5.48 18.82
N GLY A 19 24.55 5.35 20.09
CA GLY A 19 25.86 4.86 20.49
C GLY A 19 26.97 5.93 20.51
N TRP A 20 26.62 7.21 20.36
CA TRP A 20 27.56 8.32 20.54
C TRP A 20 27.80 8.58 22.03
N ARG A 21 29.05 8.89 22.40
CA ARG A 21 29.54 8.92 23.77
C ARG A 21 30.09 10.29 24.12
N PHE A 22 29.49 10.93 25.11
CA PHE A 22 29.99 12.18 25.72
C PHE A 22 31.21 11.95 26.61
N PHE A 23 31.32 10.76 27.20
CA PHE A 23 32.39 10.37 28.11
C PHE A 23 32.93 8.99 27.75
N ASP A 24 34.15 8.73 28.16
CA ASP A 24 34.72 7.38 28.12
C ASP A 24 33.84 6.43 28.94
N ASN A 25 33.55 5.27 28.38
CA ASN A 25 32.81 4.21 29.07
C ASN A 25 33.37 2.83 28.69
N GLU A 26 32.79 1.77 29.22
CA GLU A 26 33.20 0.38 28.96
C GLU A 26 33.18 0.02 27.46
N ASN A 27 32.37 0.72 26.66
CA ASN A 27 32.22 0.50 25.22
C ASN A 27 33.16 1.37 24.37
N GLY A 28 34.00 2.22 24.97
CA GLY A 28 35.04 2.98 24.29
C GLY A 28 35.17 4.44 24.73
N LYS A 29 36.11 5.15 24.10
CA LYS A 29 36.36 6.58 24.37
C LYS A 29 35.22 7.48 23.92
N ALA A 30 35.13 8.66 24.53
CA ALA A 30 34.25 9.74 24.09
C ALA A 30 34.51 10.06 22.60
N ASN A 31 33.43 10.14 21.83
CA ASN A 31 33.47 10.45 20.40
C ASN A 31 32.49 11.59 20.03
N ILE A 32 32.06 12.34 21.04
CA ILE A 32 31.36 13.61 20.87
C ILE A 32 32.27 14.70 21.40
N VAL A 33 32.57 15.68 20.56
CA VAL A 33 33.23 16.92 20.94
C VAL A 33 32.17 18.01 21.01
N LEU A 34 31.96 18.50 22.22
CA LEU A 34 31.24 19.73 22.50
C LEU A 34 32.30 20.83 22.63
N GLU A 35 32.15 21.96 21.96
CA GLU A 35 33.07 23.08 22.24
C GLU A 35 32.64 23.87 23.47
N SER A 36 33.28 23.53 24.58
CA SER A 36 34.15 24.42 25.35
C SER A 36 35.27 23.52 25.91
N ASN A 37 36.53 23.96 25.84
CA ASN A 37 37.74 23.21 26.21
C ASN A 37 37.83 22.95 27.73
N THR A 38 36.78 22.37 28.29
CA THR A 38 36.55 22.13 29.71
C THR A 38 36.31 20.63 29.84
N LYS A 39 37.02 19.97 30.76
CA LYS A 39 36.62 18.61 31.19
C LYS A 39 35.26 18.73 31.87
N ILE A 40 34.19 18.52 31.10
CA ILE A 40 32.80 18.60 31.57
C ILE A 40 32.57 17.44 32.55
N THR A 41 32.02 17.72 33.72
CA THR A 41 31.60 16.68 34.68
C THR A 41 30.14 16.29 34.42
N GLN A 42 29.69 15.12 34.88
CA GLN A 42 28.30 14.65 34.70
C GLN A 42 27.24 15.67 35.19
N LYS A 43 27.58 16.49 36.21
CA LYS A 43 26.72 17.57 36.75
C LYS A 43 26.55 18.75 35.79
N ASP A 44 27.52 19.01 34.92
CA ASP A 44 27.49 20.15 34.00
C ASP A 44 26.55 19.87 32.81
N ILE A 45 26.44 18.62 32.35
CA ILE A 45 25.48 18.22 31.29
C ILE A 45 24.03 18.45 31.70
N ASP A 46 23.70 18.20 32.97
CA ASP A 46 22.35 18.45 33.50
C ASP A 46 22.07 19.95 33.73
N ALA A 47 23.11 20.77 33.86
CA ALA A 47 23.03 22.22 34.13
C ALA A 47 23.24 23.13 32.88
N LEU A 48 23.62 22.56 31.73
CA LEU A 48 24.04 23.24 30.49
C LEU A 48 22.91 23.94 29.70
N GLY A 49 21.88 24.45 30.38
CA GLY A 49 20.72 25.12 29.79
C GLY A 49 20.78 26.66 29.74
N GLU A 50 21.77 27.31 30.39
CA GLU A 50 21.56 28.70 30.83
C GLU A 50 22.39 29.80 30.15
N ASN A 51 23.49 29.58 29.42
CA ASN A 51 24.22 30.72 28.81
C ASN A 51 24.99 30.37 27.54
N TYR A 52 24.41 30.65 26.37
CA TYR A 52 25.09 30.55 25.06
C TYR A 52 24.74 31.70 24.11
N GLN A 53 24.77 32.95 24.59
CA GLN A 53 24.68 34.12 23.70
C GLN A 53 25.62 35.23 24.15
N LYS A 54 26.84 35.25 23.59
CA LYS A 54 27.59 36.46 23.18
C LYS A 54 29.03 36.10 22.76
N THR A 55 29.23 35.71 21.51
CA THR A 55 30.53 35.87 20.81
C THR A 55 30.36 35.71 19.30
N LYS A 56 31.17 36.47 18.55
CA LYS A 56 31.01 36.79 17.10
C LYS A 56 31.54 35.74 16.12
N ASN A 57 32.07 34.60 16.60
CA ASN A 57 32.56 33.52 15.76
C ASN A 57 31.57 32.36 15.81
N GLY A 58 31.16 31.82 14.67
CA GLY A 58 30.18 30.75 14.63
C GLY A 58 30.70 29.47 15.33
N PHE A 59 29.88 28.89 16.21
CA PHE A 59 30.18 27.66 16.97
C PHE A 59 29.40 26.44 16.45
N ILE A 60 30.06 25.28 16.44
CA ILE A 60 29.44 23.98 16.15
C ILE A 60 28.79 23.44 17.43
N ASP A 61 27.51 23.07 17.38
CA ASP A 61 26.81 22.55 18.57
C ASP A 61 27.34 21.18 19.02
N PHE A 62 27.52 20.25 18.08
CA PHE A 62 28.09 18.92 18.35
C PHE A 62 28.94 18.47 17.16
N LEU A 63 30.17 18.07 17.44
CA LEU A 63 31.07 17.44 16.47
C LEU A 63 31.22 15.97 16.82
N LEU A 64 30.76 15.08 15.95
CA LEU A 64 30.79 13.64 16.16
C LEU A 64 32.00 13.05 15.44
N LEU A 65 32.82 12.28 16.15
CA LEU A 65 34.11 11.76 15.66
C LEU A 65 34.03 10.28 15.24
N ASP A 66 34.86 9.87 14.29
CA ASP A 66 35.04 8.46 13.95
C ASP A 66 35.86 7.69 15.01
N LYS A 67 36.19 6.42 14.72
CA LYS A 67 36.95 5.56 15.66
C LYS A 67 38.40 6.02 15.85
N ASP A 68 38.92 6.74 14.87
CA ASP A 68 40.31 7.20 14.80
C ASP A 68 40.44 8.66 15.30
N GLY A 69 39.31 9.29 15.67
CA GLY A 69 39.23 10.63 16.24
C GLY A 69 39.03 11.74 15.22
N TYR A 70 38.76 11.41 13.95
CA TYR A 70 38.53 12.39 12.90
C TYR A 70 37.07 12.87 12.87
N PRO A 71 36.80 14.13 12.52
CA PRO A 71 35.46 14.65 12.28
C PRO A 71 34.64 13.80 11.30
N LEU A 72 33.46 13.33 11.72
CA LEU A 72 32.59 12.47 10.91
C LEU A 72 31.21 13.07 10.65
N VAL A 73 30.61 13.72 11.65
CA VAL A 73 29.28 14.36 11.52
C VAL A 73 29.25 15.67 12.27
N ILE A 74 28.54 16.66 11.71
CA ILE A 74 28.18 17.88 12.42
C ILE A 74 26.70 17.84 12.77
N LEU A 75 26.35 18.00 14.05
CA LEU A 75 24.97 18.18 14.45
C LEU A 75 24.74 19.62 14.89
N GLU A 76 23.77 20.26 14.23
CA GLU A 76 23.30 21.62 14.53
C GLU A 76 21.94 21.54 15.23
N ALA A 77 21.85 22.17 16.39
CA ALA A 77 20.67 22.15 17.25
C ALA A 77 19.91 23.49 17.17
N LYS A 78 18.59 23.41 17.07
CA LYS A 78 17.69 24.56 17.21
C LYS A 78 16.74 24.35 18.39
N SER A 79 16.14 25.43 18.86
CA SER A 79 15.13 25.35 19.92
C SER A 79 13.86 24.64 19.43
N GLU A 80 13.12 24.03 20.35
CA GLU A 80 11.97 23.14 20.06
C GLU A 80 10.88 23.77 19.15
N GLY A 81 10.77 25.10 19.14
CA GLY A 81 9.79 25.85 18.35
C GLY A 81 10.29 26.34 16.99
N LYS A 82 11.56 26.11 16.63
CA LYS A 82 12.14 26.50 15.34
C LYS A 82 12.27 25.30 14.42
N ASN A 83 12.21 25.55 13.11
CA ASN A 83 12.44 24.50 12.12
C ASN A 83 13.95 24.15 12.11
N PRO A 84 14.34 22.86 12.20
CA PRO A 84 15.75 22.46 12.10
C PRO A 84 16.43 22.97 10.83
N LEU A 85 15.68 23.11 9.72
CA LEU A 85 16.19 23.61 8.45
C LEU A 85 16.70 25.06 8.51
N ASP A 86 16.27 25.85 9.50
CA ASP A 86 16.81 27.20 9.73
C ASP A 86 18.32 27.17 10.04
N GLY A 87 18.83 26.04 10.54
CA GLY A 87 20.25 25.80 10.79
C GLY A 87 21.06 25.33 9.58
N LYS A 88 20.42 25.08 8.43
CA LYS A 88 21.05 24.41 7.27
C LYS A 88 22.31 25.12 6.77
N GLU A 89 22.26 26.44 6.56
CA GLU A 89 23.44 27.17 6.05
C GLU A 89 24.56 27.31 7.09
N GLN A 90 24.21 27.36 8.38
CA GLN A 90 25.18 27.36 9.46
C GLN A 90 25.91 26.02 9.51
N ALA A 91 25.17 24.91 9.53
CA ALA A 91 25.73 23.56 9.53
C ALA A 91 26.58 23.27 8.29
N ARG A 92 26.17 23.74 7.10
CA ARG A 92 26.96 23.61 5.85
C ARG A 92 28.31 24.32 5.95
N ARG A 93 28.36 25.53 6.53
CA ARG A 93 29.62 26.27 6.70
C ARG A 93 30.59 25.50 7.60
N TYR A 94 30.09 24.95 8.70
CA TYR A 94 30.91 24.13 9.59
C TYR A 94 31.37 22.84 8.94
N ALA A 95 30.50 22.19 8.18
CA ALA A 95 30.82 20.93 7.53
C ALA A 95 31.94 21.13 6.51
N LYS A 96 31.91 22.24 5.76
CA LYS A 96 33.01 22.64 4.88
C LYS A 96 34.29 22.96 5.64
N SER A 97 34.22 23.66 6.78
CA SER A 97 35.43 24.03 7.53
C SER A 97 36.10 22.86 8.24
N GLN A 98 35.33 21.85 8.64
CA GLN A 98 35.83 20.62 9.28
C GLN A 98 36.06 19.47 8.29
N ASN A 99 35.85 19.71 6.98
CA ASN A 99 35.90 18.69 5.93
C ASN A 99 35.01 17.47 6.23
N VAL A 100 33.82 17.72 6.76
CA VAL A 100 32.83 16.72 7.15
C VAL A 100 31.75 16.59 6.07
N ARG A 101 31.44 15.35 5.67
CA ARG A 101 30.38 15.05 4.68
C ARG A 101 28.97 15.08 5.26
N PHE A 102 28.79 14.61 6.50
CA PHE A 102 27.46 14.37 7.07
C PHE A 102 27.05 15.46 8.06
N VAL A 103 25.77 15.85 7.99
CA VAL A 103 25.16 16.85 8.86
C VAL A 103 23.88 16.29 9.45
N ILE A 104 23.62 16.56 10.74
CA ILE A 104 22.33 16.33 11.39
C ILE A 104 21.75 17.69 11.79
N LEU A 105 20.52 17.98 11.36
CA LEU A 105 19.78 19.18 11.80
C LEU A 105 18.69 18.73 12.75
N SER A 106 18.63 19.29 13.95
CA SER A 106 17.69 18.81 14.96
C SER A 106 17.12 19.93 15.83
N ASN A 107 15.85 19.81 16.21
CA ASN A 107 15.25 20.63 17.27
C ASN A 107 14.76 19.80 18.47
N GLY A 108 15.18 18.53 18.55
CA GLY A 108 14.74 17.57 19.56
C GLY A 108 13.41 16.86 19.26
N ASN A 109 12.61 17.34 18.30
CA ASN A 109 11.35 16.69 17.87
C ASN A 109 11.37 16.24 16.40
N LEU A 110 11.99 17.05 15.55
CA LEU A 110 12.17 16.81 14.13
C LEU A 110 13.68 16.80 13.84
N HIS A 111 14.08 15.85 13.02
CA HIS A 111 15.48 15.57 12.73
C HIS A 111 15.64 15.39 11.24
N TYR A 112 16.70 15.98 10.69
CA TYR A 112 17.11 15.73 9.33
C TYR A 112 18.54 15.17 9.31
N PHE A 113 18.76 14.15 8.50
CA PHE A 113 20.09 13.73 8.08
C PHE A 113 20.40 14.35 6.72
N TRP A 114 21.59 14.90 6.57
CA TRP A 114 22.01 15.53 5.34
C TRP A 114 23.39 15.05 4.93
N ASP A 115 23.42 14.39 3.77
CA ASP A 115 24.62 14.00 3.09
C ASP A 115 24.97 15.06 2.03
N LEU A 116 26.05 15.80 2.25
CA LEU A 116 26.45 16.93 1.40
C LEU A 116 26.86 16.52 -0.02
N GLU A 117 27.22 15.26 -0.23
CA GLU A 117 27.57 14.73 -1.56
C GLU A 117 26.33 14.23 -2.32
N LYS A 118 25.20 14.02 -1.64
CA LYS A 118 24.05 13.30 -2.21
C LYS A 118 22.90 14.22 -2.61
N GLY A 119 22.47 15.13 -1.72
CA GLY A 119 21.28 15.92 -2.01
C GLY A 119 20.79 16.80 -0.87
N ASN A 120 19.46 16.88 -0.71
CA ASN A 120 18.82 17.68 0.33
C ASN A 120 18.74 16.94 1.68
N PRO A 121 18.56 17.65 2.81
CA PRO A 121 18.30 17.03 4.10
C PRO A 121 17.04 16.16 4.08
N GLU A 122 17.12 14.95 4.62
CA GLU A 122 16.05 13.97 4.71
C GLU A 122 15.58 13.78 6.14
N ILE A 123 14.27 13.59 6.35
CA ILE A 123 13.72 13.33 7.69
C ILE A 123 14.20 11.97 8.18
N ILE A 124 14.69 11.94 9.42
CA ILE A 124 15.06 10.71 10.15
C ILE A 124 14.30 10.63 11.46
N THR A 125 14.05 9.41 11.93
CA THR A 125 13.42 9.15 13.23
C THR A 125 14.43 8.82 14.33
N GLU A 126 15.62 8.33 13.95
CA GLU A 126 16.74 8.04 14.85
C GLU A 126 18.07 8.54 14.24
N PHE A 127 19.06 8.82 15.09
CA PHE A 127 20.37 9.26 14.62
C PHE A 127 21.21 8.07 14.13
N PRO A 128 21.97 8.21 13.03
CA PRO A 128 22.83 7.15 12.55
C PRO A 128 24.00 6.93 13.52
N SER A 129 24.39 5.67 13.71
CA SER A 129 25.55 5.29 14.51
C SER A 129 26.86 5.50 13.73
N GLN A 130 27.99 5.52 14.45
CA GLN A 130 29.31 5.64 13.82
C GLN A 130 29.58 4.50 12.82
N GLU A 131 29.18 3.26 13.13
CA GLU A 131 29.37 2.10 12.24
C GLU A 131 28.50 2.18 10.98
N SER A 132 27.24 2.60 11.15
CA SER A 132 26.27 2.83 10.07
C SER A 132 26.82 3.79 9.01
N LEU A 133 27.43 4.89 9.47
CA LEU A 133 27.97 5.92 8.58
C LEU A 133 29.21 5.48 7.80
N LYS A 134 30.04 4.57 8.34
CA LYS A 134 31.20 4.03 7.59
C LYS A 134 30.76 3.27 6.34
N HIS A 135 29.73 2.43 6.47
CA HIS A 135 29.16 1.73 5.32
C HIS A 135 28.65 2.73 4.28
N ARG A 136 28.01 3.82 4.72
CA ARG A 136 27.51 4.87 3.84
C ARG A 136 28.61 5.72 3.19
N GLN A 137 29.75 5.94 3.84
CA GLN A 137 30.90 6.61 3.20
C GLN A 137 31.46 5.81 2.04
N GLN A 138 31.52 4.48 2.20
CA GLN A 138 31.99 3.56 1.16
C GLN A 138 30.97 3.36 0.05
N PHE A 139 29.68 3.47 0.38
CA PHE A 139 28.58 3.32 -0.57
C PHE A 139 28.33 4.62 -1.34
N LYS A 140 28.77 4.65 -2.60
CA LYS A 140 28.55 5.76 -3.53
C LYS A 140 27.61 5.29 -4.65
N PRO A 141 26.29 5.54 -4.53
CA PRO A 141 25.36 5.18 -5.58
C PRO A 141 25.68 5.94 -6.86
N ASP A 142 25.65 5.23 -7.99
CA ASP A 142 25.87 5.76 -9.32
C ASP A 142 24.53 5.92 -10.03
N HIS A 143 23.96 7.12 -9.90
CA HIS A 143 22.72 7.51 -10.59
C HIS A 143 22.83 7.40 -12.11
N LYS A 144 24.03 7.59 -12.66
CA LYS A 144 24.27 7.48 -14.10
C LYS A 144 24.23 6.02 -14.53
N ALA A 145 24.88 5.12 -13.80
CA ALA A 145 24.76 3.68 -14.04
C ALA A 145 23.31 3.19 -13.93
N LEU A 146 22.54 3.73 -12.97
CA LEU A 146 21.12 3.41 -12.84
C LEU A 146 20.33 3.84 -14.09
N ALA A 147 20.60 5.06 -14.59
CA ALA A 147 19.89 5.64 -15.73
C ALA A 147 20.29 5.04 -17.08
N GLU A 148 21.54 4.61 -17.24
CA GLU A 148 22.09 4.09 -18.50
C GLU A 148 21.95 2.56 -18.64
N GLU A 149 21.58 1.84 -17.57
CA GLU A 149 21.34 0.40 -17.64
C GLU A 149 20.25 0.09 -18.67
N LYS A 150 20.58 -0.75 -19.66
CA LYS A 150 19.65 -1.11 -20.72
C LYS A 150 18.64 -2.13 -20.22
N ILE A 151 17.37 -1.73 -20.14
CA ILE A 151 16.26 -2.61 -19.74
C ILE A 151 15.41 -2.93 -20.96
N GLU A 152 15.17 -4.22 -21.19
CA GLU A 152 14.30 -4.75 -22.24
C GLU A 152 13.25 -5.70 -21.64
N ALA A 153 12.29 -6.14 -22.44
CA ALA A 153 11.19 -7.00 -21.99
C ALA A 153 11.66 -8.32 -21.35
N ASP A 154 12.83 -8.82 -21.75
CA ASP A 154 13.44 -10.05 -21.25
C ASP A 154 14.31 -9.84 -20.00
N TYR A 155 14.33 -8.64 -19.40
CA TYR A 155 15.27 -8.32 -18.32
C TYR A 155 15.20 -9.31 -17.15
N ILE A 156 14.01 -9.76 -16.73
CA ILE A 156 13.86 -10.81 -15.71
C ILE A 156 14.19 -12.20 -16.27
N VAL A 157 13.79 -12.47 -17.51
CA VAL A 157 14.04 -13.74 -18.21
C VAL A 157 15.54 -14.04 -18.27
N LEU A 158 16.38 -13.04 -18.49
CA LEU A 158 17.83 -13.19 -18.49
C LEU A 158 18.40 -13.71 -17.16
N THR A 159 17.73 -13.49 -16.03
CA THR A 159 18.10 -14.14 -14.76
C THR A 159 17.56 -15.57 -14.68
N GLN A 160 16.33 -15.80 -15.15
CA GLN A 160 15.71 -17.13 -15.11
C GLN A 160 16.42 -18.12 -16.04
N LYS A 161 16.76 -17.67 -17.25
CA LYS A 161 17.37 -18.45 -18.33
C LYS A 161 18.17 -17.52 -19.28
N PRO A 162 19.46 -17.29 -19.03
CA PRO A 162 20.29 -16.40 -19.85
C PRO A 162 20.38 -16.79 -21.34
N ASP A 163 20.34 -18.10 -21.62
CA ASP A 163 20.48 -18.72 -22.93
C ASP A 163 19.13 -18.97 -23.63
N TYR A 164 18.04 -18.35 -23.17
CA TYR A 164 16.70 -18.61 -23.70
C TYR A 164 16.57 -18.35 -25.21
N ARG A 165 17.36 -17.40 -25.75
CA ARG A 165 17.40 -17.07 -27.19
C ARG A 165 17.95 -18.21 -28.05
N ASP A 166 18.80 -19.06 -27.48
CA ASP A 166 19.42 -20.20 -28.17
C ASP A 166 18.56 -21.45 -28.17
N ASP A 167 17.54 -21.51 -27.30
CA ASP A 167 16.59 -22.62 -27.20
C ASP A 167 15.88 -22.83 -28.56
N PRO A 168 15.90 -24.04 -29.14
CA PRO A 168 15.22 -24.32 -30.40
C PRO A 168 13.73 -23.93 -30.40
N ARG A 169 13.06 -24.04 -29.25
CA ARG A 169 11.65 -23.67 -29.06
C ARG A 169 11.41 -22.16 -29.12
N TRP A 170 12.45 -21.34 -28.90
CA TRP A 170 12.35 -19.89 -29.06
C TRP A 170 12.49 -19.45 -30.52
N LYS A 171 13.25 -20.21 -31.32
CA LYS A 171 13.45 -19.93 -32.75
C LYS A 171 12.19 -20.21 -33.57
N ASP A 172 11.39 -21.18 -33.15
CA ASP A 172 10.06 -21.46 -33.72
C ASP A 172 8.98 -20.57 -33.06
N GLU A 173 8.36 -19.68 -33.83
CA GLU A 173 7.35 -18.73 -33.33
C GLU A 173 6.13 -19.42 -32.71
N ASN A 174 5.76 -20.60 -33.21
CA ASN A 174 4.62 -21.36 -32.69
C ASN A 174 4.90 -21.98 -31.32
N GLN A 175 6.19 -22.19 -31.00
CA GLN A 175 6.63 -22.82 -29.75
C GLN A 175 7.06 -21.81 -28.69
N ARG A 176 7.24 -20.53 -29.05
CA ARG A 176 7.60 -19.47 -28.08
C ARG A 176 6.62 -19.40 -26.91
N ASN A 177 5.32 -19.40 -27.19
CA ASN A 177 4.30 -19.33 -26.14
C ASN A 177 4.31 -20.57 -25.23
N ASP A 178 4.55 -21.75 -25.80
CA ASP A 178 4.66 -23.00 -25.04
C ASP A 178 5.91 -22.99 -24.14
N LEU A 179 7.05 -22.51 -24.65
CA LEU A 179 8.27 -22.32 -23.86
C LEU A 179 8.04 -21.35 -22.69
N ILE A 180 7.44 -20.18 -22.97
CA ILE A 180 7.15 -19.17 -21.96
C ILE A 180 6.25 -19.75 -20.86
N GLN A 181 5.23 -20.53 -21.21
CA GLN A 181 4.31 -21.11 -20.23
C GLN A 181 4.93 -22.28 -19.46
N LYS A 182 5.65 -23.19 -20.12
CA LYS A 182 6.24 -24.38 -19.47
C LYS A 182 7.40 -24.04 -18.55
N GLU A 183 8.30 -23.17 -18.99
CA GLU A 183 9.45 -22.70 -18.21
C GLU A 183 9.08 -21.51 -17.32
N ASP A 184 7.86 -20.97 -17.51
CA ASP A 184 7.33 -19.85 -16.76
C ASP A 184 8.23 -18.58 -16.82
N LEU A 185 8.67 -18.25 -18.02
CA LEU A 185 9.51 -17.07 -18.27
C LEU A 185 8.67 -15.80 -18.11
N LYS A 186 9.16 -14.84 -17.33
CA LYS A 186 8.45 -13.58 -17.04
C LYS A 186 9.02 -12.42 -17.85
N PHE A 187 8.37 -12.15 -18.98
CA PHE A 187 8.61 -10.94 -19.75
C PHE A 187 7.87 -9.74 -19.15
N LEU A 188 8.53 -8.58 -19.14
CA LEU A 188 7.94 -7.30 -18.77
C LEU A 188 7.01 -6.82 -19.88
N ARG A 189 5.87 -6.26 -19.49
CA ARG A 189 4.93 -5.60 -20.41
C ARG A 189 5.42 -4.19 -20.76
N PRO A 190 4.98 -3.57 -21.86
CA PRO A 190 5.39 -2.22 -22.26
C PRO A 190 5.27 -1.19 -21.12
N TYR A 191 4.09 -1.06 -20.49
CA TYR A 191 3.91 -0.14 -19.36
C TYR A 191 4.78 -0.46 -18.13
N GLN A 192 5.23 -1.71 -17.98
CA GLN A 192 6.16 -2.08 -16.90
C GLN A 192 7.58 -1.63 -17.22
N LEU A 193 7.96 -1.62 -18.51
CA LEU A 193 9.20 -1.01 -18.98
C LEU A 193 9.12 0.51 -18.83
N ASP A 194 8.01 1.12 -19.24
CA ASP A 194 7.78 2.56 -19.09
C ASP A 194 7.89 3.00 -17.63
N ALA A 195 7.38 2.19 -16.69
CA ALA A 195 7.56 2.42 -15.26
C ALA A 195 9.04 2.45 -14.85
N ILE A 196 9.84 1.50 -15.34
CA ILE A 196 11.28 1.44 -15.06
C ILE A 196 12.00 2.62 -15.71
N TYR A 197 11.67 2.98 -16.95
CA TYR A 197 12.24 4.14 -17.64
C TYR A 197 11.91 5.45 -16.92
N ALA A 198 10.69 5.63 -16.43
CA ALA A 198 10.30 6.79 -15.62
C ALA A 198 11.13 6.89 -14.33
N LEU A 199 11.44 5.75 -13.70
CA LEU A 199 12.36 5.71 -12.56
C LEU A 199 13.79 6.07 -12.96
N GLN A 200 14.29 5.54 -14.09
CA GLN A 200 15.64 5.86 -14.60
C GLN A 200 15.77 7.36 -14.91
N GLU A 201 14.75 7.97 -15.51
CA GLU A 201 14.71 9.41 -15.78
C GLU A 201 14.68 10.23 -14.49
N ALA A 202 13.85 9.83 -13.52
CA ALA A 202 13.80 10.45 -12.21
C ALA A 202 15.16 10.33 -11.47
N ALA A 203 15.81 9.17 -11.56
CA ALA A 203 17.12 8.95 -10.98
C ALA A 203 18.21 9.79 -11.65
N GLN A 204 18.15 9.99 -12.97
CA GLN A 204 19.05 10.87 -13.71
C GLN A 204 18.94 12.33 -13.23
N LYS A 205 17.74 12.75 -12.80
CA LYS A 205 17.47 14.05 -12.16
C LYS A 205 17.92 14.11 -10.68
N GLY A 206 18.56 13.06 -10.16
CA GLY A 206 19.03 12.98 -8.77
C GLY A 206 17.91 12.69 -7.75
N GLN A 207 16.74 12.21 -8.20
CA GLN A 207 15.70 11.79 -7.27
C GLN A 207 16.05 10.44 -6.64
N GLU A 208 15.65 10.27 -5.38
CA GLU A 208 15.86 9.02 -4.61
C GLU A 208 14.57 8.43 -4.05
N ARG A 209 13.46 9.17 -4.18
CA ARG A 209 12.15 8.77 -3.74
C ARG A 209 11.25 8.71 -4.97
N TYR A 210 10.53 7.60 -5.12
CA TYR A 210 9.68 7.33 -6.27
C TYR A 210 8.31 6.83 -5.81
N LEU A 211 7.28 7.19 -6.57
CA LEU A 211 5.91 6.73 -6.34
C LEU A 211 5.33 6.18 -7.63
N PHE A 212 4.95 4.91 -7.61
CA PHE A 212 4.24 4.25 -8.71
C PHE A 212 2.77 4.07 -8.34
N GLU A 213 1.92 4.74 -9.11
CA GLU A 213 0.48 4.64 -9.01
C GLU A 213 -0.04 3.61 -10.01
N MET A 214 -0.19 2.36 -9.58
CA MET A 214 -0.53 1.25 -10.47
C MET A 214 -1.81 0.53 -10.02
N ALA A 215 -2.75 0.33 -10.94
CA ALA A 215 -3.97 -0.40 -10.67
C ALA A 215 -3.70 -1.84 -10.18
N THR A 216 -4.57 -2.37 -9.33
CA THR A 216 -4.42 -3.75 -8.82
C THR A 216 -4.55 -4.77 -9.96
N GLY A 217 -3.65 -5.75 -10.02
CA GLY A 217 -3.65 -6.77 -11.09
C GLY A 217 -2.71 -6.48 -12.26
N THR A 218 -1.99 -5.36 -12.24
CA THR A 218 -1.03 -4.93 -13.29
C THR A 218 0.39 -5.49 -13.12
N GLY A 219 0.59 -6.38 -12.13
CA GLY A 219 1.90 -7.03 -11.91
C GLY A 219 2.92 -6.20 -11.12
N LYS A 220 2.48 -5.44 -10.11
CA LYS A 220 3.35 -4.64 -9.20
C LYS A 220 4.55 -5.43 -8.66
N THR A 221 4.37 -6.70 -8.29
CA THR A 221 5.44 -7.57 -7.79
C THR A 221 6.51 -7.86 -8.86
N LEU A 222 6.11 -8.02 -10.12
CA LEU A 222 7.06 -8.25 -11.23
C LEU A 222 7.89 -7.00 -11.52
N VAL A 223 7.25 -5.82 -11.57
CA VAL A 223 7.95 -4.54 -11.71
C VAL A 223 8.91 -4.30 -10.55
N SER A 224 8.47 -4.62 -9.32
CA SER A 224 9.34 -4.52 -8.14
C SER A 224 10.57 -5.41 -8.26
N ALA A 225 10.43 -6.64 -8.76
CA ALA A 225 11.56 -7.54 -9.00
C ALA A 225 12.56 -6.97 -10.01
N ALA A 226 12.05 -6.35 -11.09
CA ALA A 226 12.90 -5.72 -12.10
C ALA A 226 13.67 -4.52 -11.53
N ILE A 227 13.03 -3.70 -10.70
CA ILE A 227 13.66 -2.58 -10.01
C ILE A 227 14.70 -3.08 -9.00
N ILE A 228 14.37 -4.09 -8.21
CA ILE A 228 15.33 -4.73 -7.28
C ILE A 228 16.57 -5.18 -8.05
N LYS A 229 16.38 -5.91 -9.16
CA LYS A 229 17.47 -6.36 -10.01
C LYS A 229 18.29 -5.19 -10.57
N LEU A 230 17.63 -4.14 -11.06
CA LEU A 230 18.28 -2.92 -11.57
C LEU A 230 19.17 -2.25 -10.49
N PHE A 231 18.65 -2.05 -9.27
CA PHE A 231 19.41 -1.43 -8.20
C PHE A 231 20.59 -2.30 -7.74
N LEU A 232 20.39 -3.62 -7.61
CA LEU A 232 21.45 -4.54 -7.21
C LEU A 232 22.54 -4.67 -8.28
N ARG A 233 22.17 -4.80 -9.57
CA ARG A 233 23.15 -4.94 -10.68
C ARG A 233 23.97 -3.69 -10.92
N THR A 234 23.38 -2.50 -10.77
CA THR A 234 24.08 -1.23 -10.96
C THR A 234 24.88 -0.79 -9.74
N GLY A 235 24.87 -1.57 -8.65
CA GLY A 235 25.55 -1.24 -7.41
C GLY A 235 24.90 -0.11 -6.61
N ASN A 236 23.70 0.32 -7.00
CA ASN A 236 22.88 1.34 -6.32
C ASN A 236 22.09 0.79 -5.13
N ALA A 237 22.15 -0.50 -4.88
CA ALA A 237 21.80 -1.12 -3.61
C ALA A 237 22.69 -2.34 -3.36
N LYS A 238 23.10 -2.56 -2.12
CA LYS A 238 23.65 -3.84 -1.65
C LYS A 238 22.57 -4.70 -1.02
N ARG A 239 21.59 -4.07 -0.38
CA ARG A 239 20.45 -4.75 0.23
C ARG A 239 19.16 -3.98 0.05
N VAL A 240 18.09 -4.72 -0.24
CA VAL A 240 16.73 -4.21 -0.43
C VAL A 240 15.80 -4.73 0.65
N LEU A 241 14.98 -3.84 1.21
CA LEU A 241 13.86 -4.18 2.08
C LEU A 241 12.54 -4.05 1.31
N PHE A 242 11.80 -5.14 1.16
CA PHE A 242 10.48 -5.15 0.57
C PHE A 242 9.41 -5.27 1.68
N LEU A 243 8.66 -4.19 1.87
CA LEU A 243 7.62 -4.06 2.89
C LEU A 243 6.24 -4.35 2.31
N VAL A 244 5.51 -5.21 3.01
CA VAL A 244 4.10 -5.53 2.71
C VAL A 244 3.19 -5.24 3.91
N ASP A 245 1.90 -5.05 3.64
CA ASP A 245 0.89 -4.75 4.65
C ASP A 245 0.53 -5.98 5.51
N ARG A 246 0.50 -7.18 4.91
CA ARG A 246 0.01 -8.41 5.54
C ARG A 246 0.94 -9.60 5.36
N LEU A 247 0.76 -10.63 6.19
CA LEU A 247 1.60 -11.83 6.18
C LEU A 247 1.39 -12.69 4.93
N GLU A 248 0.17 -12.74 4.38
CA GLU A 248 -0.09 -13.52 3.16
C GLU A 248 0.67 -12.93 1.96
N LEU A 249 0.80 -11.61 1.94
CA LEU A 249 1.56 -10.88 0.92
C LEU A 249 3.08 -11.08 1.07
N GLU A 250 3.56 -11.36 2.28
CA GLU A 250 4.98 -11.61 2.58
C GLU A 250 5.43 -12.89 1.89
N ASP A 251 4.71 -13.99 2.10
CA ASP A 251 4.98 -15.29 1.46
C ASP A 251 4.80 -15.21 -0.06
N GLN A 252 3.78 -14.50 -0.55
CA GLN A 252 3.56 -14.32 -1.98
C GLN A 252 4.71 -13.54 -2.65
N ALA A 253 5.17 -12.45 -2.03
CA ALA A 253 6.28 -11.65 -2.53
C ALA A 253 7.58 -12.46 -2.50
N TYR A 254 7.86 -13.16 -1.40
CA TYR A 254 9.00 -14.05 -1.26
C TYR A 254 9.05 -15.11 -2.37
N LYS A 255 7.97 -15.87 -2.55
CA LYS A 255 7.87 -16.89 -3.61
C LYS A 255 8.07 -16.30 -5.00
N SER A 256 7.54 -15.10 -5.25
CA SER A 256 7.72 -14.40 -6.51
C SER A 256 9.18 -14.01 -6.75
N PHE A 257 9.84 -13.41 -5.77
CA PHE A 257 11.24 -13.00 -5.91
C PHE A 257 12.19 -14.19 -6.04
N VAL A 258 12.00 -15.26 -5.27
CA VAL A 258 12.78 -16.50 -5.46
C VAL A 258 12.57 -17.06 -6.87
N ARG A 259 11.33 -17.07 -7.36
CA ARG A 259 11.02 -17.56 -8.72
C ARG A 259 11.68 -16.72 -9.83
N TYR A 260 11.77 -15.41 -9.64
CA TYR A 260 12.28 -14.49 -10.67
C TYR A 260 13.78 -14.27 -10.59
N LEU A 261 14.37 -14.30 -9.39
CA LEU A 261 15.70 -13.75 -9.12
C LEU A 261 16.68 -14.72 -8.44
N LYS A 262 16.28 -15.95 -8.06
CA LYS A 262 17.14 -16.89 -7.30
C LYS A 262 18.52 -17.19 -7.89
N ASN A 263 18.67 -17.08 -9.21
CA ASN A 263 19.93 -17.40 -9.89
C ASN A 263 20.98 -16.30 -9.69
N ASP A 264 20.52 -15.06 -9.41
CA ASP A 264 21.39 -13.89 -9.22
C ASP A 264 21.43 -13.44 -7.76
N PHE A 265 20.33 -13.57 -7.01
CA PHE A 265 20.16 -12.98 -5.68
C PHE A 265 19.46 -13.90 -4.68
N THR A 266 19.83 -13.77 -3.41
CA THR A 266 19.20 -14.48 -2.30
C THR A 266 18.06 -13.63 -1.71
N THR A 267 16.88 -14.23 -1.59
CA THR A 267 15.72 -13.62 -0.92
C THR A 267 15.44 -14.36 0.38
N VAL A 268 15.07 -13.64 1.46
CA VAL A 268 14.60 -14.25 2.71
C VAL A 268 13.39 -13.53 3.30
N ILE A 269 12.58 -14.26 4.06
CA ILE A 269 11.59 -13.69 4.97
C ILE A 269 12.26 -13.49 6.32
N TYR A 270 12.26 -12.26 6.82
CA TYR A 270 12.97 -11.91 8.05
C TYR A 270 12.51 -12.73 9.28
N LYS A 271 11.22 -13.07 9.38
CA LYS A 271 10.67 -13.84 10.52
C LYS A 271 11.19 -15.27 10.63
N GLU A 272 11.32 -15.94 9.48
CA GLU A 272 11.66 -17.36 9.42
C GLU A 272 13.17 -17.55 9.59
N ASN A 273 13.97 -16.64 9.03
CA ASN A 273 15.43 -16.72 9.04
C ASN A 273 16.05 -15.49 9.73
N LYS A 274 15.80 -15.35 11.04
CA LYS A 274 16.23 -14.18 11.84
C LYS A 274 17.73 -13.86 11.79
N ASP A 275 18.58 -14.85 11.52
CA ASP A 275 20.03 -14.67 11.48
C ASP A 275 20.59 -14.63 10.04
N ASP A 276 19.85 -15.08 9.02
CA ASP A 276 20.34 -15.15 7.64
C ASP A 276 20.03 -13.91 6.79
N TRP A 277 19.21 -12.97 7.27
CA TRP A 277 18.95 -11.72 6.53
C TRP A 277 20.22 -10.94 6.21
N ARG A 278 21.28 -11.09 7.01
CA ARG A 278 22.58 -10.46 6.76
C ARG A 278 23.26 -10.98 5.49
N LYS A 279 22.98 -12.24 5.12
CA LYS A 279 23.54 -12.92 3.93
C LYS A 279 22.68 -12.74 2.68
N ALA A 280 21.49 -12.15 2.81
CA ALA A 280 20.57 -11.96 1.69
C ALA A 280 20.64 -10.53 1.15
N GLU A 281 20.54 -10.40 -0.16
CA GLU A 281 20.38 -9.12 -0.85
C GLU A 281 18.94 -8.60 -0.78
N ILE A 282 17.96 -9.50 -0.68
CA ILE A 282 16.53 -9.15 -0.66
C ILE A 282 15.89 -9.66 0.63
N VAL A 283 15.34 -8.75 1.42
CA VAL A 283 14.64 -9.06 2.68
C VAL A 283 13.18 -8.66 2.55
N VAL A 284 12.28 -9.62 2.75
CA VAL A 284 10.83 -9.40 2.76
C VAL A 284 10.34 -9.38 4.20
N SER A 285 9.53 -8.39 4.55
CA SER A 285 8.96 -8.28 5.89
C SER A 285 7.63 -7.50 5.89
N THR A 286 6.77 -7.74 6.88
CA THR A 286 5.61 -6.86 7.09
C THR A 286 5.93 -5.65 7.98
N VAL A 287 5.27 -4.53 7.72
CA VAL A 287 5.48 -3.31 8.54
C VAL A 287 5.15 -3.55 10.01
N GLN A 288 4.05 -4.25 10.28
CA GLN A 288 3.65 -4.61 11.65
C GLN A 288 4.71 -5.46 12.36
N SER A 289 5.35 -6.37 11.63
CA SER A 289 6.36 -7.27 12.19
C SER A 289 7.60 -6.51 12.64
N LEU A 290 8.01 -5.50 11.88
CA LEU A 290 9.12 -4.62 12.21
C LEU A 290 8.76 -3.62 13.32
N SER A 291 7.55 -3.06 13.30
CA SER A 291 7.08 -2.13 14.34
C SER A 291 6.92 -2.81 15.71
N PHE A 292 6.55 -4.09 15.75
CA PHE A 292 6.35 -4.80 17.01
C PHE A 292 7.62 -4.77 17.89
N ASN A 293 7.49 -4.28 19.12
CA ASN A 293 8.58 -4.09 20.08
C ASN A 293 9.77 -3.24 19.57
N ASN A 294 9.55 -2.37 18.58
CA ASN A 294 10.59 -1.58 17.90
C ASN A 294 11.74 -2.46 17.37
N LYS A 295 11.41 -3.61 16.75
CA LYS A 295 12.43 -4.49 16.15
C LYS A 295 13.23 -3.79 15.07
N TYR A 296 12.61 -2.90 14.29
CA TYR A 296 13.29 -2.13 13.25
C TYR A 296 14.54 -1.41 13.78
N SER A 297 14.48 -0.73 14.93
CA SER A 297 15.64 -0.02 15.49
C SER A 297 16.51 -0.85 16.43
N LYS A 298 15.98 -1.92 17.02
CA LYS A 298 16.77 -2.81 17.88
C LYS A 298 17.67 -3.76 17.11
N LEU A 299 17.27 -4.15 15.91
CA LEU A 299 17.88 -5.27 15.17
C LEU A 299 18.52 -4.85 13.86
N PHE A 300 18.11 -3.70 13.32
CA PHE A 300 18.69 -3.13 12.11
C PHE A 300 19.30 -1.77 12.43
N SER A 301 20.23 -1.38 11.59
CA SER A 301 20.80 -0.04 11.49
C SER A 301 20.02 0.80 10.47
N PRO A 302 19.98 2.14 10.58
CA PRO A 302 19.35 3.00 9.58
C PRO A 302 19.91 2.82 8.16
N THR A 303 21.12 2.29 8.02
CA THR A 303 21.80 2.09 6.72
C THR A 303 21.90 0.62 6.29
N ASP A 304 21.17 -0.29 6.92
CA ASP A 304 21.22 -1.72 6.54
C ASP A 304 20.55 -2.01 5.20
N PHE A 305 19.69 -1.11 4.73
CA PHE A 305 18.96 -1.22 3.46
C PHE A 305 19.16 0.05 2.64
N ASP A 306 19.66 -0.14 1.41
CA ASP A 306 19.93 0.96 0.48
C ASP A 306 18.71 1.31 -0.36
N LEU A 307 17.80 0.35 -0.53
CA LEU A 307 16.50 0.53 -1.17
C LEU A 307 15.39 -0.03 -0.28
N VAL A 308 14.36 0.77 -0.06
CA VAL A 308 13.15 0.36 0.67
C VAL A 308 11.95 0.48 -0.27
N ILE A 309 11.31 -0.65 -0.54
CA ILE A 309 10.12 -0.73 -1.38
C ILE A 309 8.92 -1.00 -0.47
N SER A 310 7.84 -0.25 -0.63
CA SER A 310 6.57 -0.53 0.06
C SER A 310 5.47 -0.82 -0.96
N ASP A 311 4.90 -2.02 -0.89
CA ASP A 311 3.60 -2.29 -1.54
C ASP A 311 2.46 -1.73 -0.68
N GLU A 312 1.38 -1.30 -1.34
CA GLU A 312 0.27 -0.57 -0.74
C GLU A 312 0.72 0.60 0.15
N ALA A 313 1.61 1.44 -0.40
CA ALA A 313 2.31 2.51 0.32
C ALA A 313 1.40 3.46 1.12
N HIS A 314 0.14 3.67 0.70
CA HIS A 314 -0.87 4.45 1.40
C HIS A 314 -1.26 3.92 2.80
N ARG A 315 -0.90 2.66 3.11
CA ARG A 315 -1.06 2.02 4.43
C ARG A 315 0.23 2.12 5.26
N SER A 316 1.38 1.99 4.62
CA SER A 316 2.70 2.03 5.27
C SER A 316 3.11 3.41 5.79
N ILE A 317 2.49 4.48 5.30
CA ILE A 317 2.74 5.86 5.75
C ILE A 317 1.80 6.34 6.88
N GLY A 318 0.83 5.51 7.28
CA GLY A 318 -0.21 5.90 8.24
C GLY A 318 0.12 5.60 9.70
N GLY A 319 0.36 6.63 10.52
CA GLY A 319 0.53 6.46 11.96
C GLY A 319 1.91 5.87 12.34
N ASN A 320 1.93 4.79 13.11
CA ASN A 320 3.18 4.20 13.63
C ASN A 320 3.99 3.44 12.56
N SER A 321 3.37 3.02 11.46
CA SER A 321 4.02 2.29 10.36
C SER A 321 5.09 3.13 9.65
N ARG A 322 4.84 4.44 9.54
CA ARG A 322 5.77 5.37 8.88
C ARG A 322 7.13 5.42 9.56
N VAL A 323 7.17 5.24 10.88
CA VAL A 323 8.43 5.30 11.63
C VAL A 323 9.41 4.25 11.12
N VAL A 324 8.92 3.06 10.75
CA VAL A 324 9.74 1.99 10.16
C VAL A 324 10.28 2.39 8.79
N PHE A 325 9.44 3.04 7.97
CA PHE A 325 9.82 3.44 6.63
C PHE A 325 10.83 4.59 6.61
N GLU A 326 10.67 5.59 7.49
CA GLU A 326 11.60 6.73 7.59
C GLU A 326 12.86 6.42 8.40
N TYR A 327 12.85 5.33 9.17
CA TYR A 327 14.03 4.86 9.89
C TYR A 327 15.19 4.52 8.95
N PHE A 328 14.88 3.86 7.82
CA PHE A 328 15.88 3.44 6.86
C PHE A 328 16.22 4.58 5.89
N ILE A 329 17.52 4.82 5.73
CA ILE A 329 18.09 5.90 4.93
C ILE A 329 18.60 5.33 3.61
N GLY A 330 17.88 5.57 2.52
CA GLY A 330 18.23 5.04 1.20
C GLY A 330 17.18 5.45 0.16
N PHE A 331 17.29 4.84 -1.02
CA PHE A 331 16.29 4.95 -2.06
C PHE A 331 14.94 4.41 -1.55
N LYS A 332 13.85 5.00 -2.02
CA LYS A 332 12.50 4.72 -1.55
C LYS A 332 11.56 4.58 -2.72
N LEU A 333 10.86 3.46 -2.81
CA LEU A 333 9.83 3.22 -3.83
C LEU A 333 8.50 2.87 -3.16
N GLY A 334 7.46 3.63 -3.45
CA GLY A 334 6.09 3.33 -3.05
C GLY A 334 5.32 2.78 -4.23
N LEU A 335 4.64 1.64 -4.07
CA LEU A 335 3.68 1.14 -5.04
C LEU A 335 2.28 1.19 -4.41
N THR A 336 1.32 1.81 -5.09
CA THR A 336 -0.05 1.92 -4.58
C THR A 336 -1.03 2.08 -5.72
N ALA A 337 -2.24 1.54 -5.59
CA ALA A 337 -3.33 1.85 -6.53
C ALA A 337 -4.11 3.11 -6.11
N THR A 338 -3.95 3.55 -4.87
CA THR A 338 -4.81 4.54 -4.21
C THR A 338 -3.98 5.41 -3.27
N PRO A 339 -3.14 6.33 -3.77
CA PRO A 339 -2.39 7.25 -2.93
C PRO A 339 -3.34 8.17 -2.15
N LYS A 340 -2.96 8.50 -0.91
CA LYS A 340 -3.68 9.47 -0.08
C LYS A 340 -3.06 10.85 -0.26
N ASP A 341 -3.87 11.78 -0.76
CA ASP A 341 -3.51 13.18 -0.95
C ASP A 341 -4.13 14.04 0.17
N TYR A 342 -3.37 14.23 1.25
CA TYR A 342 -3.80 15.06 2.39
C TYR A 342 -3.62 16.56 2.13
N LEU A 343 -2.96 16.91 1.02
CA LEU A 343 -2.71 18.29 0.60
C LEU A 343 -3.64 18.74 -0.53
N LYS A 344 -4.49 17.86 -1.07
CA LYS A 344 -5.50 18.18 -2.09
C LYS A 344 -6.39 19.34 -1.62
N ASN A 345 -6.57 20.31 -2.51
CA ASN A 345 -7.46 21.46 -2.34
C ASN A 345 -7.19 22.30 -1.07
N LEU A 346 -5.95 22.28 -0.57
CA LEU A 346 -5.52 23.14 0.54
C LEU A 346 -4.65 24.28 0.04
N ASP A 347 -4.94 25.49 0.52
CA ASP A 347 -4.08 26.64 0.37
C ASP A 347 -2.95 26.58 1.43
N PRO A 348 -1.68 26.36 1.03
CA PRO A 348 -0.55 26.25 1.97
C PRO A 348 -0.42 27.47 2.87
N SER A 349 -0.76 28.66 2.35
CA SER A 349 -0.60 29.92 3.07
C SER A 349 -1.61 30.05 4.22
N LYS A 350 -2.87 29.63 4.02
CA LYS A 350 -3.93 29.75 5.03
C LYS A 350 -3.82 28.72 6.14
N VAL A 351 -3.46 27.47 5.82
CA VAL A 351 -3.36 26.40 6.82
C VAL A 351 -2.08 26.52 7.66
N SER A 352 -0.95 26.86 7.03
CA SER A 352 0.32 27.03 7.74
C SER A 352 0.29 28.20 8.73
N MET A 353 -0.51 29.24 8.46
CA MET A 353 -0.67 30.39 9.37
C MET A 353 -1.57 30.08 10.57
N GLN A 354 -2.61 29.25 10.40
CA GLN A 354 -3.56 28.95 11.47
C GLN A 354 -3.04 27.89 12.46
N ASP A 355 -2.40 26.82 11.97
CA ASP A 355 -1.83 25.77 12.83
C ASP A 355 -0.65 25.06 12.13
N PRO A 356 0.60 25.50 12.39
CA PRO A 356 1.80 24.88 11.82
C PRO A 356 1.91 23.37 12.10
N ARG A 357 1.39 22.90 13.24
CA ARG A 357 1.46 21.47 13.61
C ARG A 357 0.48 20.62 12.80
N GLN A 358 -0.68 21.17 12.45
CA GLN A 358 -1.63 20.48 11.56
C GLN A 358 -1.10 20.42 10.14
N TRP A 359 -0.47 21.50 9.65
CA TRP A 359 0.18 21.53 8.35
C TRP A 359 1.30 20.49 8.24
N GLU A 360 2.20 20.46 9.23
CA GLU A 360 3.22 19.41 9.34
C GLU A 360 2.58 18.01 9.32
N ARG A 361 1.58 17.76 10.16
CA ARG A 361 0.93 16.45 10.23
C ARG A 361 0.28 16.02 8.90
N ARG A 362 -0.24 16.97 8.11
CA ARG A 362 -0.80 16.68 6.78
C ARG A 362 0.28 16.31 5.78
N GLN A 363 1.35 17.10 5.67
CA GLN A 363 2.51 16.75 4.83
C GLN A 363 3.08 15.38 5.20
N LEU A 364 3.10 15.08 6.49
CA LEU A 364 3.59 13.81 7.02
C LEU A 364 2.69 12.60 6.71
N LEU A 365 1.40 12.79 6.44
CA LEU A 365 0.48 11.70 6.09
C LEU A 365 0.26 11.58 4.58
N ASP A 366 0.72 12.57 3.83
CA ASP A 366 0.60 12.66 2.39
C ASP A 366 1.52 11.65 1.70
N THR A 367 0.93 10.84 0.81
CA THR A 367 1.68 9.79 0.09
C THR A 367 2.67 10.43 -0.88
N TYR A 368 2.23 11.44 -1.61
CA TYR A 368 3.01 12.07 -2.64
C TYR A 368 4.23 12.77 -2.05
N VAL A 369 4.07 13.57 -1.00
CA VAL A 369 5.20 14.23 -0.32
C VAL A 369 6.19 13.21 0.25
N THR A 370 5.70 12.14 0.88
CA THR A 370 6.57 11.10 1.47
C THR A 370 7.46 10.43 0.42
N PHE A 371 6.96 10.27 -0.81
CA PHE A 371 7.68 9.66 -1.93
C PHE A 371 8.27 10.69 -2.91
N GLY A 372 8.54 11.92 -2.46
CA GLY A 372 9.28 12.92 -3.24
C GLY A 372 8.49 13.55 -4.39
N CYS A 373 7.17 13.46 -4.36
CA CYS A 373 6.25 13.93 -5.39
C CYS A 373 5.40 15.13 -4.91
N PRO A 374 5.97 16.25 -4.42
CA PRO A 374 5.19 17.31 -3.77
C PRO A 374 4.16 18.01 -4.68
N SER A 375 4.29 17.88 -6.00
CA SER A 375 3.28 18.34 -6.98
C SER A 375 1.96 17.56 -6.90
N GLY A 376 1.96 16.38 -6.26
CA GLY A 376 0.84 15.44 -6.30
C GLY A 376 0.83 14.57 -7.55
N GLU A 377 1.92 14.57 -8.33
CA GLU A 377 2.09 13.71 -9.51
C GLU A 377 3.05 12.56 -9.18
N PRO A 378 2.64 11.29 -9.38
CA PRO A 378 3.51 10.16 -9.12
C PRO A 378 4.63 10.09 -10.18
N THR A 379 5.74 9.42 -9.86
CA THR A 379 6.81 9.14 -10.83
C THR A 379 6.30 8.37 -12.04
N PHE A 380 5.35 7.45 -11.83
CA PHE A 380 4.70 6.71 -12.90
C PHE A 380 3.25 6.40 -12.53
N ARG A 381 2.37 6.40 -13.53
CA ARG A 381 0.95 6.08 -13.36
C ARG A 381 0.50 5.08 -14.42
N TYR A 382 -0.25 4.07 -13.97
CA TYR A 382 -0.97 3.14 -14.83
C TYR A 382 -2.32 2.78 -14.21
N SER A 383 -3.37 3.41 -14.71
CA SER A 383 -4.71 3.34 -14.13
C SER A 383 -5.45 2.06 -14.54
N LEU A 384 -6.63 1.84 -13.93
CA LEU A 384 -7.53 0.76 -14.34
C LEU A 384 -7.99 0.94 -15.79
N LEU A 385 -8.18 2.20 -16.22
CA LEU A 385 -8.63 2.53 -17.57
C LEU A 385 -7.57 2.19 -18.61
N ASP A 386 -6.30 2.49 -18.32
CA ASP A 386 -5.17 2.15 -19.19
C ASP A 386 -5.05 0.63 -19.32
N GLY A 387 -5.15 -0.08 -18.18
CA GLY A 387 -5.17 -1.54 -18.15
C GLY A 387 -6.28 -2.17 -18.99
N VAL A 388 -7.47 -1.57 -19.00
CA VAL A 388 -8.60 -2.05 -19.82
C VAL A 388 -8.37 -1.72 -21.30
N ARG A 389 -7.89 -0.51 -21.61
CA ARG A 389 -7.61 -0.03 -22.98
C ARG A 389 -6.56 -0.90 -23.67
N ASP A 390 -5.48 -1.22 -22.96
CA ASP A 390 -4.39 -2.04 -23.46
C ASP A 390 -4.71 -3.55 -23.44
N GLY A 391 -5.89 -3.93 -22.92
CA GLY A 391 -6.30 -5.33 -22.84
C GLY A 391 -5.52 -6.15 -21.81
N TYR A 392 -4.99 -5.55 -20.75
CA TYR A 392 -4.39 -6.30 -19.63
C TYR A 392 -5.38 -6.57 -18.49
N LEU A 393 -6.44 -5.76 -18.40
CA LEU A 393 -7.50 -5.86 -17.41
C LEU A 393 -8.87 -5.94 -18.09
N ILE A 394 -9.87 -6.38 -17.33
CA ILE A 394 -11.26 -6.57 -17.76
C ILE A 394 -12.14 -5.57 -17.01
N SER A 395 -13.14 -5.01 -17.70
CA SER A 395 -14.18 -4.17 -17.11
C SER A 395 -15.34 -4.99 -16.52
N PRO A 396 -15.95 -4.53 -15.40
CA PRO A 396 -17.13 -5.17 -14.84
C PRO A 396 -18.40 -4.90 -15.64
N ILE A 397 -19.35 -5.82 -15.52
CA ILE A 397 -20.78 -5.55 -15.71
C ILE A 397 -21.39 -5.29 -14.34
N VAL A 398 -21.91 -4.10 -14.11
CA VAL A 398 -22.55 -3.73 -12.84
C VAL A 398 -23.99 -4.21 -12.87
N ALA A 399 -24.35 -5.07 -11.93
CA ALA A 399 -25.73 -5.47 -11.66
C ALA A 399 -26.21 -4.68 -10.44
N ASP A 400 -26.91 -3.57 -10.66
CA ASP A 400 -27.52 -2.75 -9.61
C ASP A 400 -28.87 -3.38 -9.24
N ALA A 401 -28.93 -3.96 -8.03
CA ALA A 401 -30.07 -4.72 -7.54
C ALA A 401 -30.60 -4.07 -6.26
N ARG A 402 -31.69 -3.31 -6.37
CA ARG A 402 -32.30 -2.59 -5.25
C ARG A 402 -33.57 -3.27 -4.79
N THR A 403 -33.66 -3.55 -3.50
CA THR A 403 -34.91 -3.93 -2.85
C THR A 403 -35.69 -2.68 -2.40
N GLU A 404 -36.94 -2.84 -1.98
CA GLU A 404 -37.74 -1.73 -1.45
C GLU A 404 -37.05 -1.10 -0.24
N ILE A 405 -36.58 -1.93 0.69
CA ILE A 405 -35.87 -1.46 1.89
C ILE A 405 -34.56 -0.77 1.55
N THR A 406 -33.74 -1.30 0.64
CA THR A 406 -32.49 -0.61 0.26
C THR A 406 -32.79 0.72 -0.43
N THR A 407 -33.86 0.78 -1.24
CA THR A 407 -34.25 2.03 -1.91
C THR A 407 -34.70 3.09 -0.90
N GLU A 408 -35.46 2.70 0.13
CA GLU A 408 -35.89 3.61 1.19
C GLU A 408 -34.74 4.04 2.11
N LEU A 409 -33.83 3.13 2.44
CA LEU A 409 -32.61 3.42 3.21
C LEU A 409 -31.68 4.43 2.51
N LEU A 410 -31.69 4.43 1.17
CA LEU A 410 -30.91 5.35 0.34
C LEU A 410 -31.65 6.67 0.05
N SER A 411 -32.92 6.78 0.45
CA SER A 411 -33.71 8.01 0.29
C SER A 411 -33.35 9.05 1.36
N GLU A 412 -33.60 10.33 1.07
CA GLU A 412 -33.38 11.42 2.04
C GLU A 412 -34.25 11.31 3.29
N ARG A 413 -35.36 10.55 3.21
CA ARG A 413 -36.28 10.33 4.32
C ARG A 413 -35.81 9.23 5.29
N GLY A 414 -34.86 8.37 4.87
CA GLY A 414 -34.45 7.19 5.63
C GLY A 414 -35.55 6.14 5.75
N TYR A 415 -35.22 4.98 6.33
CA TYR A 415 -36.20 3.91 6.56
C TYR A 415 -36.73 4.00 8.00
N SER A 416 -38.01 4.32 8.18
CA SER A 416 -38.65 4.42 9.51
C SER A 416 -39.28 3.09 9.93
N LEU A 417 -38.93 2.63 11.14
CA LEU A 417 -39.55 1.47 11.78
C LEU A 417 -40.11 1.85 13.15
N LEU A 418 -41.28 1.28 13.46
CA LEU A 418 -41.79 1.22 14.83
C LEU A 418 -41.06 0.10 15.56
N VAL A 419 -40.12 0.47 16.45
CA VAL A 419 -39.34 -0.47 17.26
C VAL A 419 -39.97 -0.52 18.65
N LYS A 420 -40.26 -1.72 19.17
CA LYS A 420 -40.71 -1.89 20.56
C LYS A 420 -39.50 -1.84 21.50
N ASN A 421 -39.52 -0.93 22.47
CA ASN A 421 -38.55 -0.93 23.57
C ASN A 421 -38.82 -2.10 24.54
N GLU A 422 -37.92 -2.35 25.50
CA GLU A 422 -38.04 -3.40 26.54
C GLU A 422 -39.36 -3.32 27.35
N GLU A 423 -40.01 -2.15 27.36
CA GLU A 423 -41.31 -1.89 28.01
C GLU A 423 -42.53 -2.09 27.06
N GLY A 424 -42.32 -2.57 25.83
CA GLY A 424 -43.38 -2.83 24.86
C GLY A 424 -43.92 -1.60 24.10
N ILE A 425 -43.35 -0.42 24.33
CA ILE A 425 -43.73 0.85 23.68
C ILE A 425 -43.14 0.91 22.27
N GLU A 426 -44.00 1.06 21.26
CA GLU A 426 -43.60 1.27 19.87
C GLU A 426 -43.09 2.71 19.67
N LYS A 427 -41.79 2.85 19.35
CA LYS A 427 -41.16 4.13 19.05
C LYS A 427 -40.66 4.13 17.61
N GLU A 428 -41.02 5.17 16.87
CA GLU A 428 -40.51 5.36 15.51
C GLU A 428 -39.01 5.69 15.55
N GLN A 429 -38.19 4.83 14.95
CA GLN A 429 -36.77 5.06 14.70
C GLN A 429 -36.54 5.09 13.20
N THR A 430 -35.90 6.18 12.73
CA THR A 430 -35.47 6.36 11.34
C THR A 430 -34.01 5.93 11.19
N PHE A 431 -33.74 5.09 10.20
CA PHE A 431 -32.42 4.56 9.91
C PHE A 431 -31.88 5.12 8.60
N PHE A 432 -30.59 5.49 8.60
CA PHE A 432 -29.87 5.95 7.41
C PHE A 432 -28.77 4.95 7.01
N GLN A 433 -28.19 5.14 5.81
CA GLN A 433 -27.14 4.27 5.24
C GLN A 433 -25.96 4.00 6.21
N ARG A 434 -25.64 4.94 7.10
CA ARG A 434 -24.55 4.81 8.09
C ARG A 434 -24.94 3.99 9.34
N ASP A 435 -26.22 3.93 9.69
CA ASP A 435 -26.71 3.17 10.84
C ASP A 435 -26.84 1.66 10.53
N PHE A 436 -26.83 1.31 9.24
CA PHE A 436 -26.87 -0.07 8.76
C PHE A 436 -25.69 -0.90 9.26
N GLU A 437 -24.50 -0.30 9.48
CA GLU A 437 -23.34 -1.01 10.03
C GLU A 437 -23.61 -1.62 11.42
N ARG A 438 -24.59 -1.09 12.18
CA ARG A 438 -24.83 -1.46 13.58
C ARG A 438 -26.21 -2.01 13.88
N LYS A 439 -27.26 -1.72 13.08
CA LYS A 439 -28.66 -1.88 13.56
C LYS A 439 -29.62 -2.64 12.65
N PHE A 440 -29.26 -3.03 11.43
CA PHE A 440 -30.26 -3.50 10.45
C PHE A 440 -29.90 -4.86 9.84
N PHE A 441 -30.59 -5.92 10.25
CA PHE A 441 -30.45 -7.26 9.65
C PHE A 441 -31.83 -7.89 9.44
N SER A 442 -32.40 -7.68 8.25
CA SER A 442 -33.58 -8.43 7.80
C SER A 442 -33.13 -9.75 7.16
N GLU A 443 -33.54 -10.87 7.74
CA GLU A 443 -33.26 -12.20 7.19
C GLU A 443 -33.87 -12.36 5.78
N LYS A 444 -35.04 -11.77 5.55
CA LYS A 444 -35.73 -11.81 4.25
C LYS A 444 -34.98 -11.01 3.18
N THR A 445 -34.42 -9.85 3.51
CA THR A 445 -33.57 -9.07 2.59
C THR A 445 -32.32 -9.85 2.21
N ASN A 446 -31.66 -10.49 3.18
CA ASN A 446 -30.49 -11.32 2.92
C ASN A 446 -30.81 -12.55 2.05
N GLN A 447 -31.96 -13.20 2.29
CA GLN A 447 -32.45 -14.27 1.41
C GLN A 447 -32.67 -13.76 -0.01
N MET A 448 -33.22 -12.55 -0.17
CA MET A 448 -33.44 -11.94 -1.48
C MET A 448 -32.12 -11.62 -2.19
N PHE A 449 -31.14 -11.02 -1.51
CA PHE A 449 -29.80 -10.79 -2.06
C PHE A 449 -29.14 -12.07 -2.54
N CYS A 450 -29.18 -13.12 -1.72
CA CYS A 450 -28.64 -14.43 -2.09
C CYS A 450 -29.38 -15.04 -3.28
N LYS A 451 -30.71 -14.94 -3.33
CA LYS A 451 -31.51 -15.43 -4.46
C LYS A 451 -31.14 -14.71 -5.76
N ILE A 452 -31.12 -13.39 -5.77
CA ILE A 452 -30.77 -12.57 -6.93
C ILE A 452 -29.36 -12.91 -7.42
N PHE A 453 -28.41 -13.02 -6.48
CA PHE A 453 -27.04 -13.41 -6.78
C PHE A 453 -26.98 -14.79 -7.47
N LEU A 454 -27.65 -15.80 -6.93
CA LEU A 454 -27.63 -17.16 -7.49
C LEU A 454 -28.27 -17.19 -8.89
N GLU A 455 -29.37 -16.47 -9.11
CA GLU A 455 -30.11 -16.44 -10.38
C GLU A 455 -29.36 -15.70 -11.50
N ASN A 456 -28.59 -14.65 -11.16
CA ASN A 456 -27.96 -13.77 -12.15
C ASN A 456 -26.43 -13.89 -12.23
N SER A 457 -25.82 -14.73 -11.38
CA SER A 457 -24.37 -14.95 -11.37
C SER A 457 -23.85 -15.48 -12.71
N LEU A 458 -22.65 -15.03 -13.09
CA LEU A 458 -21.88 -15.69 -14.16
C LEU A 458 -21.49 -17.09 -13.69
N LYS A 459 -21.63 -18.04 -14.60
CA LYS A 459 -21.28 -19.44 -14.39
C LYS A 459 -19.85 -19.71 -14.87
N ASP A 460 -19.24 -20.72 -14.28
CA ASP A 460 -18.01 -21.33 -14.77
C ASP A 460 -18.27 -21.83 -16.20
N PRO A 461 -17.53 -21.33 -17.20
CA PRO A 461 -17.79 -21.67 -18.59
C PRO A 461 -17.62 -23.17 -18.89
N ILE A 462 -16.79 -23.85 -18.10
CA ILE A 462 -16.46 -25.25 -18.30
C ILE A 462 -17.39 -26.14 -17.47
N SER A 463 -17.50 -25.91 -16.15
CA SER A 463 -18.29 -26.80 -15.28
C SER A 463 -19.78 -26.46 -15.24
N GLY A 464 -20.19 -25.28 -15.70
CA GLY A 464 -21.57 -24.80 -15.62
C GLY A 464 -22.04 -24.44 -14.20
N GLU A 465 -21.19 -24.63 -13.19
CA GLU A 465 -21.45 -24.19 -11.81
C GLU A 465 -21.45 -22.67 -11.71
N ILE A 466 -21.88 -22.12 -10.57
CA ILE A 466 -21.68 -20.69 -10.31
C ILE A 466 -20.18 -20.38 -10.35
N GLY A 467 -19.78 -19.34 -11.07
CA GLY A 467 -18.39 -18.90 -11.13
C GLY A 467 -17.85 -18.54 -9.76
N LYS A 468 -16.54 -18.65 -9.53
CA LYS A 468 -15.98 -18.25 -8.23
C LYS A 468 -16.34 -16.82 -7.88
N SER A 469 -16.76 -16.63 -6.64
CA SER A 469 -17.38 -15.40 -6.19
C SER A 469 -16.88 -14.95 -4.83
N ILE A 470 -16.78 -13.63 -4.63
CA ILE A 470 -16.48 -13.03 -3.33
C ILE A 470 -17.64 -12.13 -2.91
N VAL A 471 -18.15 -12.35 -1.69
CA VAL A 471 -19.22 -11.54 -1.09
C VAL A 471 -18.63 -10.69 0.03
N PHE A 472 -18.82 -9.37 -0.06
CA PHE A 472 -18.38 -8.41 0.94
C PHE A 472 -19.54 -8.02 1.85
N CYS A 473 -19.46 -8.44 3.10
CA CYS A 473 -20.46 -8.21 4.14
C CYS A 473 -20.03 -7.09 5.11
N VAL A 474 -21.02 -6.59 5.84
CA VAL A 474 -20.88 -5.52 6.83
C VAL A 474 -20.09 -5.95 8.07
N SER A 475 -20.41 -7.13 8.61
CA SER A 475 -19.86 -7.65 9.86
C SER A 475 -19.63 -9.15 9.78
N GLN A 476 -18.90 -9.72 10.75
CA GLN A 476 -18.66 -11.16 10.79
C GLN A 476 -19.97 -11.95 11.02
N ASN A 477 -20.88 -11.42 11.83
CA ASN A 477 -22.22 -12.01 12.02
C ASN A 477 -23.01 -12.01 10.72
N HIS A 478 -22.93 -10.91 9.95
CA HIS A 478 -23.56 -10.84 8.64
C HIS A 478 -22.96 -11.88 7.67
N ALA A 479 -21.63 -11.99 7.63
CA ALA A 479 -20.94 -12.97 6.80
C ALA A 479 -21.37 -14.41 7.14
N SER A 480 -21.51 -14.74 8.42
CA SER A 480 -22.01 -16.04 8.87
C SER A 480 -23.44 -16.31 8.41
N LYS A 481 -24.36 -15.34 8.60
CA LYS A 481 -25.77 -15.44 8.14
C LYS A 481 -25.85 -15.64 6.61
N ILE A 482 -25.12 -14.86 5.82
CA ILE A 482 -25.10 -15.00 4.36
C ILE A 482 -24.53 -16.36 3.92
N THR A 483 -23.46 -16.81 4.56
CA THR A 483 -22.87 -18.14 4.31
C THR A 483 -23.90 -19.24 4.53
N GLN A 484 -24.64 -19.18 5.64
CA GLN A 484 -25.69 -20.14 5.95
C GLN A 484 -26.82 -20.11 4.90
N ILE A 485 -27.33 -18.93 4.55
CA ILE A 485 -28.41 -18.76 3.57
C ILE A 485 -27.99 -19.30 2.20
N LEU A 486 -26.78 -18.98 1.73
CA LEU A 486 -26.25 -19.47 0.46
C LEU A 486 -26.13 -21.00 0.44
N ASN A 487 -25.65 -21.61 1.52
CA ASN A 487 -25.56 -23.06 1.62
C ASN A 487 -26.95 -23.73 1.67
N GLN A 488 -27.94 -23.12 2.32
CA GLN A 488 -29.33 -23.62 2.30
C GLN A 488 -29.95 -23.56 0.91
N PHE A 489 -29.72 -22.49 0.15
CA PHE A 489 -30.15 -22.42 -1.24
C PHE A 489 -29.41 -23.42 -2.12
N ALA A 490 -28.09 -23.57 -1.92
CA ALA A 490 -27.29 -24.51 -2.66
C ALA A 490 -27.72 -25.97 -2.42
N ASP A 491 -28.13 -26.32 -1.20
CA ASP A 491 -28.64 -27.66 -0.89
C ASP A 491 -30.00 -27.94 -1.56
N LYS A 492 -30.85 -26.91 -1.70
CA LYS A 492 -32.11 -27.02 -2.45
C LYS A 492 -31.89 -27.11 -3.96
N LEU A 493 -30.96 -26.34 -4.51
CA LEU A 493 -30.69 -26.29 -5.96
C LEU A 493 -29.82 -27.46 -6.44
N TRP A 494 -28.87 -27.92 -5.61
CA TRP A 494 -27.94 -28.99 -5.91
C TRP A 494 -27.81 -29.99 -4.75
N PRO A 495 -28.87 -30.78 -4.48
CA PRO A 495 -28.89 -31.72 -3.35
C PRO A 495 -27.70 -32.68 -3.36
N GLY A 496 -27.01 -32.82 -2.23
CA GLY A 496 -25.90 -33.77 -2.04
C GLY A 496 -24.59 -33.45 -2.76
N LYS A 497 -24.52 -32.36 -3.55
CA LYS A 497 -23.30 -31.99 -4.30
C LYS A 497 -22.30 -31.23 -3.43
N TYR A 498 -22.77 -30.17 -2.75
CA TYR A 498 -21.90 -29.28 -1.99
C TYR A 498 -21.79 -29.62 -0.51
N ASN A 499 -22.85 -30.14 0.12
CA ASN A 499 -22.86 -30.52 1.55
C ASN A 499 -22.32 -29.40 2.46
N SER A 500 -22.84 -28.18 2.31
CA SER A 500 -22.41 -26.97 3.01
C SER A 500 -21.03 -26.39 2.64
N ASP A 501 -20.37 -26.91 1.60
CA ASP A 501 -19.10 -26.35 1.11
C ASP A 501 -19.26 -25.29 0.01
N PHE A 502 -20.49 -25.00 -0.42
CA PHE A 502 -20.74 -24.06 -1.53
C PHE A 502 -20.26 -22.64 -1.19
N ALA A 503 -20.66 -22.16 -0.01
CA ALA A 503 -20.23 -20.88 0.55
C ALA A 503 -19.42 -21.09 1.83
N VAL A 504 -18.29 -20.40 1.97
CA VAL A 504 -17.41 -20.46 3.15
C VAL A 504 -17.16 -19.06 3.69
N GLN A 505 -17.32 -18.90 5.01
CA GLN A 505 -16.98 -17.67 5.71
C GLN A 505 -15.47 -17.55 5.86
N VAL A 506 -14.89 -16.47 5.34
CA VAL A 506 -13.46 -16.14 5.44
C VAL A 506 -13.32 -14.81 6.18
N THR A 507 -13.29 -14.89 7.51
CA THR A 507 -13.12 -13.73 8.41
C THR A 507 -12.07 -14.00 9.46
N SER A 508 -11.53 -12.96 10.09
CA SER A 508 -10.41 -13.06 11.04
C SER A 508 -10.73 -13.86 12.31
N SER A 509 -12.02 -14.06 12.61
CA SER A 509 -12.49 -14.93 13.68
C SER A 509 -12.47 -16.42 13.35
N ILE A 510 -12.35 -16.77 12.07
CA ILE A 510 -12.32 -18.17 11.62
C ILE A 510 -10.87 -18.67 11.67
N PRO A 511 -10.61 -19.78 12.39
CA PRO A 511 -9.31 -20.45 12.38
C PRO A 511 -8.89 -20.78 10.95
N ASP A 512 -7.60 -20.67 10.66
CA ASP A 512 -7.03 -20.99 9.34
C ASP A 512 -7.64 -20.23 8.14
N SER A 513 -8.34 -19.12 8.38
CA SER A 513 -8.91 -18.26 7.33
C SER A 513 -7.89 -17.81 6.27
N GLN A 514 -6.62 -17.69 6.66
CA GLN A 514 -5.50 -17.43 5.75
C GLN A 514 -5.26 -18.60 4.80
N GLN A 515 -5.17 -19.83 5.33
CA GLN A 515 -5.00 -21.02 4.52
C GLN A 515 -6.22 -21.28 3.62
N MET A 516 -7.43 -20.97 4.09
CA MET A 516 -8.65 -21.06 3.27
C MET A 516 -8.55 -20.16 2.03
N THR A 517 -8.05 -18.94 2.21
CA THR A 517 -7.82 -17.97 1.15
C THR A 517 -6.82 -18.53 0.11
N ILE A 518 -5.67 -19.04 0.57
CA ILE A 518 -4.66 -19.69 -0.28
C ILE A 518 -5.25 -20.90 -1.05
N ASN A 519 -6.04 -21.73 -0.37
CA ASN A 519 -6.69 -22.88 -0.97
C ASN A 519 -7.72 -22.47 -2.02
N PHE A 520 -8.44 -21.36 -1.81
CA PHE A 520 -9.41 -20.85 -2.78
C PHE A 520 -8.72 -20.34 -4.05
N THR A 521 -7.55 -19.68 -3.94
CA THR A 521 -6.75 -19.26 -5.11
C THR A 521 -6.29 -20.49 -5.89
N ASN A 522 -5.78 -21.48 -5.18
CA ASN A 522 -5.16 -22.67 -5.77
C ASN A 522 -6.18 -23.74 -6.18
N ASN A 523 -7.48 -23.43 -6.23
CA ASN A 523 -8.53 -24.37 -6.65
C ASN A 523 -8.61 -25.65 -5.78
N LYS A 524 -8.41 -25.51 -4.46
CA LYS A 524 -8.33 -26.62 -3.50
C LYS A 524 -9.23 -26.46 -2.26
N LEU A 525 -9.96 -25.33 -2.11
CA LEU A 525 -10.77 -25.11 -0.92
C LEU A 525 -11.92 -26.12 -0.86
N ASN A 526 -11.95 -26.87 0.24
CA ASN A 526 -12.87 -27.98 0.51
C ASN A 526 -12.90 -29.06 -0.59
N GLY A 527 -11.77 -29.22 -1.29
CA GLY A 527 -11.61 -30.18 -2.39
C GLY A 527 -11.86 -29.58 -3.76
N ARG A 528 -12.08 -30.47 -4.75
CA ARG A 528 -12.35 -30.10 -6.15
C ARG A 528 -13.83 -30.22 -6.47
N THR A 529 -14.25 -29.56 -7.54
CA THR A 529 -15.60 -29.71 -8.09
C THR A 529 -15.96 -31.18 -8.34
N LYS A 530 -17.23 -31.50 -8.09
CA LYS A 530 -17.83 -32.82 -8.35
C LYS A 530 -18.76 -32.80 -9.57
N PHE A 531 -18.80 -31.68 -10.30
CA PHE A 531 -19.64 -31.53 -11.49
C PHE A 531 -18.94 -32.03 -12.75
N LEU A 532 -17.61 -31.93 -12.78
CA LEU A 532 -16.80 -32.38 -13.89
C LEU A 532 -15.53 -33.06 -13.37
N GLU A 533 -15.38 -34.34 -13.66
CA GLU A 533 -14.21 -35.12 -13.25
C GLU A 533 -12.94 -34.59 -13.96
N GLY A 534 -11.80 -34.58 -13.29
CA GLY A 534 -10.54 -34.06 -13.86
C GLY A 534 -10.41 -32.52 -13.90
N TYR A 535 -11.51 -31.76 -13.84
CA TYR A 535 -11.45 -30.29 -13.86
C TYR A 535 -10.94 -29.71 -12.53
N LYS A 536 -9.88 -28.90 -12.60
CA LYS A 536 -9.18 -28.35 -11.42
C LYS A 536 -9.80 -27.04 -10.96
N SER A 537 -11.03 -27.11 -10.45
CA SER A 537 -11.73 -25.96 -9.84
C SER A 537 -12.13 -26.26 -8.40
N SER A 538 -12.12 -25.23 -7.54
CA SER A 538 -12.49 -25.33 -6.12
C SER A 538 -13.95 -25.81 -5.95
N LYS A 539 -14.19 -26.72 -4.99
CA LYS A 539 -15.56 -27.13 -4.60
C LYS A 539 -16.33 -25.94 -4.02
N THR A 540 -15.67 -25.16 -3.17
CA THR A 540 -16.23 -23.88 -2.72
C THR A 540 -16.29 -22.90 -3.87
N ARG A 541 -17.48 -22.33 -4.11
CA ARG A 541 -17.74 -21.36 -5.18
C ARG A 541 -17.83 -19.93 -4.64
N VAL A 542 -18.21 -19.75 -3.37
CA VAL A 542 -18.40 -18.42 -2.77
C VAL A 542 -17.59 -18.26 -1.49
N CYS A 543 -16.72 -17.25 -1.42
CA CYS A 543 -16.10 -16.82 -0.18
C CYS A 543 -16.80 -15.58 0.36
N VAL A 544 -17.27 -15.65 1.61
CA VAL A 544 -17.99 -14.56 2.28
C VAL A 544 -17.06 -13.90 3.30
N THR A 545 -16.75 -12.63 3.11
CA THR A 545 -15.74 -11.87 3.89
C THR A 545 -16.31 -10.53 4.34
N VAL A 546 -15.63 -9.88 5.30
CA VAL A 546 -15.85 -8.46 5.63
C VAL A 546 -14.78 -7.60 4.98
N GLY A 547 -13.52 -7.84 5.36
CA GLY A 547 -12.37 -7.03 4.94
C GLY A 547 -11.07 -7.83 4.78
N MET A 548 -11.11 -9.17 4.90
CA MET A 548 -9.90 -10.00 4.72
C MET A 548 -9.51 -10.07 3.25
N MET A 549 -10.46 -10.38 2.36
CA MET A 549 -10.18 -10.55 0.93
C MET A 549 -10.28 -9.25 0.12
N THR A 550 -10.23 -8.08 0.75
CA THR A 550 -10.20 -6.78 0.05
C THR A 550 -8.81 -6.44 -0.48
N THR A 551 -7.76 -6.87 0.24
CA THR A 551 -6.34 -6.57 -0.01
C THR A 551 -5.54 -7.87 -0.03
N GLY A 552 -4.49 -7.93 -0.85
CA GLY A 552 -3.51 -9.02 -0.79
C GLY A 552 -3.94 -10.41 -1.26
N TYR A 553 -5.05 -10.52 -1.99
CA TYR A 553 -5.54 -11.79 -2.52
C TYR A 553 -5.50 -11.84 -4.05
N ASP A 554 -4.73 -12.78 -4.62
CA ASP A 554 -4.57 -12.94 -6.06
C ASP A 554 -5.31 -14.19 -6.57
N CYS A 555 -6.51 -13.98 -7.10
CA CYS A 555 -7.35 -15.03 -7.67
C CYS A 555 -7.87 -14.55 -9.02
N GLN A 556 -7.40 -15.19 -10.09
CA GLN A 556 -7.63 -14.73 -11.47
C GLN A 556 -8.99 -15.20 -12.01
N ASP A 557 -9.47 -16.35 -11.54
CA ASP A 557 -10.69 -17.03 -11.99
C ASP A 557 -11.99 -16.56 -11.30
N ILE A 558 -11.94 -15.42 -10.59
CA ILE A 558 -13.15 -14.78 -10.02
C ILE A 558 -14.04 -14.25 -11.14
N LEU A 559 -15.31 -14.64 -11.15
CA LEU A 559 -16.31 -14.20 -12.13
C LEU A 559 -17.37 -13.28 -11.53
N ASN A 560 -17.60 -13.33 -10.22
CA ASN A 560 -18.59 -12.47 -9.56
C ASN A 560 -18.04 -11.80 -8.29
N LEU A 561 -18.31 -10.52 -8.14
CA LEU A 561 -18.07 -9.76 -6.92
C LEU A 561 -19.41 -9.24 -6.40
N CYS A 562 -19.66 -9.36 -5.12
CA CYS A 562 -20.95 -9.05 -4.53
C CYS A 562 -20.81 -8.09 -3.35
N MET A 563 -21.32 -6.88 -3.50
CA MET A 563 -21.26 -5.82 -2.50
C MET A 563 -22.56 -5.79 -1.68
N MET A 564 -22.59 -6.59 -0.61
CA MET A 564 -23.70 -6.64 0.36
C MET A 564 -23.44 -5.72 1.58
N ARG A 565 -22.77 -4.60 1.33
CA ARG A 565 -22.50 -3.57 2.32
C ARG A 565 -22.44 -2.19 1.67
N PRO A 566 -22.74 -1.11 2.41
CA PRO A 566 -22.36 0.23 1.99
C PRO A 566 -20.82 0.41 2.09
N ILE A 567 -20.27 1.16 1.13
CA ILE A 567 -18.85 1.49 1.02
C ILE A 567 -18.71 2.99 0.82
N PHE A 568 -18.02 3.64 1.76
CA PHE A 568 -17.80 5.09 1.73
C PHE A 568 -16.36 5.47 1.37
N SER A 569 -15.45 4.50 1.45
CA SER A 569 -14.02 4.67 1.20
C SER A 569 -13.72 4.37 -0.28
N PRO A 570 -13.26 5.35 -1.07
CA PRO A 570 -12.90 5.11 -2.48
C PRO A 570 -11.82 4.04 -2.61
N THR A 571 -10.86 4.04 -1.67
CA THR A 571 -9.79 3.06 -1.61
C THR A 571 -10.32 1.63 -1.48
N ASP A 572 -11.27 1.40 -0.58
CA ASP A 572 -11.82 0.04 -0.38
C ASP A 572 -12.66 -0.37 -1.60
N PHE A 573 -13.41 0.56 -2.21
CA PHE A 573 -14.20 0.28 -3.41
C PHE A 573 -13.31 -0.15 -4.60
N ILE A 574 -12.23 0.59 -4.88
CA ILE A 574 -11.27 0.24 -5.94
C ILE A 574 -10.60 -1.10 -5.63
N GLN A 575 -10.19 -1.33 -4.38
CA GLN A 575 -9.54 -2.59 -3.97
C GLN A 575 -10.47 -3.80 -4.11
N MET A 576 -11.76 -3.64 -3.78
CA MET A 576 -12.77 -4.69 -3.97
C MET A 576 -13.03 -4.95 -5.45
N LYS A 577 -13.32 -3.90 -6.23
CA LYS A 577 -13.56 -3.99 -7.69
C LYS A 577 -12.37 -4.63 -8.41
N GLY A 578 -11.16 -4.25 -8.03
CA GLY A 578 -9.90 -4.76 -8.57
C GLY A 578 -9.64 -6.25 -8.34
N ARG A 579 -10.47 -6.96 -7.55
CA ARG A 579 -10.39 -8.44 -7.43
C ARG A 579 -10.89 -9.16 -8.68
N GLY A 580 -11.80 -8.55 -9.43
CA GLY A 580 -12.43 -9.17 -10.61
C GLY A 580 -11.75 -8.84 -11.94
N THR A 581 -10.87 -7.84 -12.00
CA THR A 581 -10.36 -7.25 -13.25
C THR A 581 -9.31 -8.10 -13.96
N ARG A 582 -8.79 -9.17 -13.34
CA ARG A 582 -7.72 -10.00 -13.91
C ARG A 582 -8.25 -10.90 -15.03
N LYS A 583 -7.45 -11.03 -16.09
CA LYS A 583 -7.64 -12.05 -17.14
C LYS A 583 -7.36 -13.44 -16.58
N PHE A 584 -8.09 -14.41 -17.10
CA PHE A 584 -7.92 -15.82 -16.82
C PHE A 584 -8.41 -16.63 -18.01
N THR A 585 -7.82 -17.80 -18.23
CA THR A 585 -8.29 -18.73 -19.25
C THR A 585 -8.64 -20.05 -18.59
N PHE A 586 -9.91 -20.43 -18.72
CA PHE A 586 -10.42 -21.70 -18.23
C PHE A 586 -10.03 -22.78 -19.23
N GLU A 587 -9.32 -23.79 -18.75
CA GLU A 587 -8.82 -24.90 -19.57
C GLU A 587 -9.21 -26.24 -18.94
N TYR A 588 -9.72 -27.15 -19.77
CA TYR A 588 -10.08 -28.51 -19.39
C TYR A 588 -9.76 -29.46 -20.54
N ILE A 589 -9.26 -30.65 -20.18
CA ILE A 589 -9.04 -31.74 -21.13
C ILE A 589 -10.02 -32.83 -20.73
N ASP A 590 -10.90 -33.20 -21.65
CA ASP A 590 -11.89 -34.23 -21.38
C ASP A 590 -11.30 -35.65 -21.49
N GLU A 591 -12.14 -36.64 -21.21
CA GLU A 591 -11.78 -38.07 -21.21
C GLU A 591 -11.34 -38.57 -22.60
N TYR A 592 -11.71 -37.87 -23.67
CA TYR A 592 -11.35 -38.17 -25.05
C TYR A 592 -10.08 -37.44 -25.50
N GLY A 593 -9.52 -36.58 -24.64
CA GLY A 593 -8.33 -35.78 -24.93
C GLY A 593 -8.62 -34.46 -25.66
N GLU A 594 -9.89 -34.07 -25.84
CA GLU A 594 -10.21 -32.77 -26.42
C GLU A 594 -9.97 -31.64 -25.42
N LYS A 595 -9.36 -30.55 -25.91
CA LYS A 595 -9.02 -29.38 -25.10
C LYS A 595 -10.11 -28.32 -25.21
N HIS A 596 -10.84 -28.12 -24.12
CA HIS A 596 -11.81 -27.04 -23.96
C HIS A 596 -11.12 -25.83 -23.36
N LYS A 597 -11.15 -24.70 -24.08
CA LYS A 597 -10.49 -23.46 -23.68
C LYS A 597 -11.45 -22.28 -23.82
N GLN A 598 -11.67 -21.55 -22.73
CA GLN A 598 -12.49 -20.34 -22.73
C GLN A 598 -11.83 -19.21 -21.96
N GLU A 599 -11.67 -18.07 -22.60
CA GLU A 599 -11.13 -16.88 -21.96
C GLU A 599 -12.20 -16.14 -21.16
N LYS A 600 -11.78 -15.57 -20.04
CA LYS A 600 -12.59 -14.64 -19.27
C LYS A 600 -12.67 -13.31 -20.02
N ASP A 601 -13.85 -12.97 -20.50
CA ASP A 601 -14.17 -11.73 -21.22
C ASP A 601 -14.74 -10.64 -20.29
N LYS A 602 -15.47 -11.06 -19.25
CA LYS A 602 -16.17 -10.18 -18.31
C LYS A 602 -16.23 -10.76 -16.90
N PHE A 603 -16.57 -9.91 -15.93
CA PHE A 603 -16.98 -10.32 -14.60
C PHE A 603 -18.17 -9.47 -14.14
N LYS A 604 -19.03 -10.00 -13.27
CA LYS A 604 -20.18 -9.27 -12.73
C LYS A 604 -19.85 -8.65 -11.37
N LEU A 605 -20.28 -7.41 -11.19
CA LEU A 605 -20.24 -6.68 -9.93
C LEU A 605 -21.68 -6.43 -9.46
N PHE A 606 -22.14 -7.18 -8.46
CA PHE A 606 -23.45 -6.99 -7.84
C PHE A 606 -23.37 -5.87 -6.82
N ASP A 607 -24.21 -4.86 -6.98
CA ASP A 607 -24.32 -3.72 -6.09
C ASP A 607 -25.72 -3.64 -5.50
N PHE A 608 -25.84 -3.95 -4.20
CA PHE A 608 -27.12 -3.93 -3.49
C PHE A 608 -27.38 -2.64 -2.72
N PHE A 609 -26.39 -1.74 -2.66
CA PHE A 609 -26.44 -0.52 -1.84
C PHE A 609 -26.18 0.75 -2.65
N ALA A 610 -26.30 0.67 -3.98
CA ALA A 610 -26.03 1.76 -4.90
C ALA A 610 -24.67 2.44 -4.63
N ASN A 611 -23.65 1.63 -4.32
CA ASN A 611 -22.29 2.10 -4.13
C ASN A 611 -21.74 2.77 -5.40
N CYS A 612 -22.07 2.24 -6.57
CA CYS A 612 -21.67 2.80 -7.86
C CYS A 612 -22.30 4.19 -8.08
N GLU A 613 -23.61 4.34 -7.83
CA GLU A 613 -24.30 5.64 -7.88
C GLU A 613 -23.69 6.62 -6.87
N TYR A 614 -23.40 6.16 -5.65
CA TYR A 614 -22.78 6.99 -4.63
C TYR A 614 -21.46 7.60 -5.11
N PHE A 615 -20.58 6.81 -5.71
CA PHE A 615 -19.30 7.32 -6.22
C PHE A 615 -19.42 8.08 -7.55
N GLU A 616 -20.50 7.90 -8.32
CA GLU A 616 -20.74 8.65 -9.57
C GLU A 616 -21.36 10.03 -9.29
N GLU A 617 -22.32 10.12 -8.38
CA GLU A 617 -23.16 11.31 -8.21
C GLU A 617 -22.98 12.02 -6.87
N LYS A 618 -22.85 11.26 -5.77
CA LYS A 618 -22.95 11.79 -4.40
C LYS A 618 -21.60 12.05 -3.72
N TYR A 619 -20.54 11.35 -4.11
CA TYR A 619 -19.24 11.46 -3.50
C TYR A 619 -18.56 12.79 -3.87
N ASN A 620 -18.17 13.55 -2.86
CA ASN A 620 -17.46 14.81 -3.04
C ASN A 620 -15.95 14.56 -3.18
N TYR A 621 -15.45 14.53 -4.41
CA TYR A 621 -14.03 14.35 -4.72
C TYR A 621 -13.15 15.55 -4.35
N ASP A 622 -13.77 16.68 -4.01
CA ASP A 622 -13.09 17.91 -3.61
C ASP A 622 -13.02 18.10 -2.10
N GLU A 623 -13.60 17.18 -1.31
CA GLU A 623 -13.54 17.23 0.16
C GLU A 623 -12.08 17.09 0.66
N ILE A 624 -11.66 18.05 1.48
CA ILE A 624 -10.35 18.01 2.15
C ILE A 624 -10.32 16.84 3.14
N LEU A 625 -9.31 15.96 3.01
CA LEU A 625 -9.12 14.84 3.92
C LEU A 625 -8.94 15.31 5.38
N LYS A 626 -9.76 14.75 6.26
CA LYS A 626 -9.70 15.02 7.71
C LYS A 626 -8.52 14.27 8.33
N LEU A 627 -7.78 14.94 9.22
CA LEU A 627 -6.70 14.31 9.98
C LEU A 627 -7.26 13.24 10.93
N PRO A 628 -6.58 12.09 11.11
CA PRO A 628 -6.99 11.09 12.08
C PRO A 628 -7.05 11.68 13.50
N ARG A 629 -8.15 11.43 14.24
CA ARG A 629 -8.27 11.83 15.64
C ARG A 629 -7.17 11.12 16.47
N LYS A 630 -6.51 11.83 17.39
CA LYS A 630 -5.58 11.19 18.33
C LYS A 630 -6.39 10.26 19.23
N ALA A 631 -5.98 9.00 19.36
CA ALA A 631 -6.50 8.15 20.42
C ALA A 631 -6.16 8.81 21.76
N GLY A 632 -7.17 9.34 22.46
CA GLY A 632 -6.97 9.87 23.81
C GLY A 632 -6.56 8.74 24.74
N ARG A 633 -5.59 8.99 25.62
CA ARG A 633 -5.34 8.11 26.77
C ARG A 633 -6.59 8.13 27.65
N GLY A 634 -7.21 6.96 27.82
CA GLY A 634 -8.11 6.60 28.91
C GLY A 634 -9.11 7.67 29.34
N GLY A 635 -10.19 7.85 28.59
CA GLY A 635 -11.48 8.01 29.24
C GLY A 635 -12.03 6.61 29.44
N GLU A 636 -12.55 6.30 30.63
CA GLU A 636 -13.31 5.07 30.90
C GLU A 636 -14.23 4.83 29.70
N GLY A 637 -13.89 3.81 28.92
CA GLY A 637 -14.75 3.35 27.86
C GLY A 637 -15.99 2.85 28.58
N GLY A 638 -17.04 3.66 28.60
CA GLY A 638 -18.37 3.18 28.95
C GLY A 638 -18.54 1.87 28.20
N GLU A 639 -18.93 0.83 28.94
CA GLU A 639 -19.16 -0.50 28.37
C GLU A 639 -19.88 -0.32 27.04
N PRO A 640 -19.45 -1.01 25.97
CA PRO A 640 -20.20 -0.97 24.72
C PRO A 640 -21.62 -1.40 25.07
N VAL A 641 -22.57 -0.45 25.04
CA VAL A 641 -23.98 -0.74 25.22
C VAL A 641 -24.27 -1.92 24.30
N LYS A 642 -24.66 -3.05 24.87
CA LYS A 642 -25.21 -4.16 24.08
C LYS A 642 -26.49 -3.61 23.47
N ILE A 643 -26.41 -3.23 22.20
CA ILE A 643 -27.56 -2.76 21.44
C ILE A 643 -28.20 -4.01 20.84
N ASP A 644 -29.45 -4.27 21.17
CA ASP A 644 -30.20 -5.42 20.65
C ASP A 644 -30.36 -5.35 19.12
N GLU A 645 -30.14 -6.49 18.45
CA GLU A 645 -30.38 -6.64 17.01
C GLU A 645 -31.87 -6.37 16.70
N ILE A 646 -32.16 -5.36 15.87
CA ILE A 646 -33.52 -5.13 15.38
C ILE A 646 -33.80 -6.10 14.23
N LYS A 647 -34.65 -7.10 14.48
CA LYS A 647 -35.10 -8.07 13.47
C LYS A 647 -36.38 -7.59 12.80
N ILE A 648 -36.34 -7.47 11.47
CA ILE A 648 -37.48 -7.06 10.66
C ILE A 648 -38.03 -8.28 9.94
N PHE A 649 -39.33 -8.54 10.11
CA PHE A 649 -40.00 -9.72 9.55
C PHE A 649 -40.79 -9.42 8.28
N LYS A 650 -40.83 -8.16 7.83
CA LYS A 650 -41.53 -7.76 6.60
C LYS A 650 -40.81 -8.31 5.35
N PRO A 651 -41.53 -8.85 4.35
CA PRO A 651 -40.95 -9.19 3.05
C PRO A 651 -40.33 -7.96 2.38
N ASP A 652 -39.24 -8.18 1.63
CA ASP A 652 -38.49 -7.12 0.94
C ASP A 652 -38.30 -7.50 -0.54
N PRO A 653 -39.29 -7.20 -1.40
CA PRO A 653 -39.23 -7.58 -2.81
C PRO A 653 -38.16 -6.77 -3.57
N LEU A 654 -37.70 -7.34 -4.68
CA LEU A 654 -36.81 -6.66 -5.62
C LEU A 654 -37.60 -5.53 -6.29
N LYS A 655 -37.07 -4.31 -6.21
CA LYS A 655 -37.65 -3.13 -6.84
C LYS A 655 -37.08 -2.90 -8.23
N THR A 656 -35.76 -2.98 -8.37
CA THR A 656 -35.06 -2.77 -9.65
C THR A 656 -33.85 -3.68 -9.77
N LEU A 657 -33.65 -4.28 -10.94
CA LEU A 657 -32.40 -4.95 -11.34
C LEU A 657 -32.00 -4.41 -12.71
N THR A 658 -30.88 -3.71 -12.78
CA THR A 658 -30.32 -3.19 -14.04
C THR A 658 -28.90 -3.69 -14.22
N GLU A 659 -28.59 -4.18 -15.42
CA GLU A 659 -27.23 -4.57 -15.80
C GLU A 659 -26.64 -3.53 -16.74
N THR A 660 -25.57 -2.88 -16.29
CA THR A 660 -24.87 -1.85 -17.06
C THR A 660 -23.42 -2.28 -17.26
N ALA A 661 -23.03 -2.46 -18.52
CA ALA A 661 -21.62 -2.67 -18.85
C ALA A 661 -20.84 -1.36 -18.65
N VAL A 662 -19.73 -1.43 -17.91
CA VAL A 662 -18.87 -0.26 -17.74
C VAL A 662 -18.09 -0.02 -19.02
N GLY A 663 -18.36 1.11 -19.68
CA GLY A 663 -17.70 1.49 -20.93
C GLY A 663 -16.21 1.81 -20.75
N ILE A 664 -15.53 2.07 -21.87
CA ILE A 664 -14.07 2.33 -21.94
C ILE A 664 -13.66 3.54 -21.08
N ARG A 665 -14.55 4.53 -20.91
CA ARG A 665 -14.31 5.71 -20.05
C ARG A 665 -14.34 5.39 -18.55
N GLY A 666 -14.76 4.18 -18.17
CA GLY A 666 -14.88 3.71 -16.79
C GLY A 666 -15.86 4.50 -15.93
N MET A 667 -15.81 4.26 -14.62
CA MET A 667 -16.61 5.00 -13.64
C MET A 667 -15.96 6.35 -13.32
N LYS A 668 -16.71 7.34 -12.84
CA LYS A 668 -16.15 8.63 -12.40
C LYS A 668 -15.11 8.48 -11.29
N ILE A 669 -15.26 7.50 -10.40
CA ILE A 669 -14.23 7.20 -9.38
C ILE A 669 -12.88 6.82 -10.00
N ASP A 670 -12.88 6.15 -11.15
CA ASP A 670 -11.66 5.76 -11.85
C ASP A 670 -10.98 6.93 -12.57
N ARG A 671 -11.66 8.08 -12.67
CA ARG A 671 -11.18 9.31 -13.32
C ARG A 671 -10.83 10.39 -12.29
N LYS A 672 -11.81 10.78 -11.45
CA LYS A 672 -11.73 11.91 -10.51
C LYS A 672 -10.72 11.73 -9.38
N LEU A 673 -10.35 10.50 -9.03
CA LEU A 673 -9.23 10.26 -8.10
C LEU A 673 -7.87 10.65 -8.70
N PHE A 674 -7.77 10.69 -10.03
CA PHE A 674 -6.52 10.81 -10.78
C PHE A 674 -6.43 12.11 -11.60
N GLU A 675 -7.49 12.93 -11.62
CA GLU A 675 -7.69 14.09 -12.51
C GLU A 675 -6.72 15.26 -12.34
N LYS A 676 -5.86 15.30 -11.32
CA LYS A 676 -4.86 16.38 -11.18
C LYS A 676 -3.96 16.53 -12.42
N PHE A 677 -3.67 15.43 -13.13
CA PHE A 677 -2.80 15.46 -14.32
C PHE A 677 -3.46 16.18 -15.50
N GLU A 678 -4.74 15.90 -15.79
CA GLU A 678 -5.45 16.55 -16.90
C GLU A 678 -5.68 18.04 -16.66
N GLU A 679 -5.99 18.44 -15.42
CA GLU A 679 -6.17 19.86 -15.11
C GLU A 679 -4.85 20.63 -15.13
N THR A 680 -3.74 20.01 -14.75
CA THR A 680 -2.41 20.66 -14.80
C THR A 680 -1.96 20.87 -16.24
N ILE A 681 -2.17 19.87 -17.11
CA ILE A 681 -1.89 19.97 -18.56
C ILE A 681 -2.84 20.97 -19.24
N LYS A 682 -4.15 20.95 -18.95
CA LYS A 682 -5.11 21.92 -19.52
C LYS A 682 -4.87 23.37 -19.07
N ASN A 683 -4.24 23.55 -17.91
CA ASN A 683 -3.89 24.85 -17.37
C ASN A 683 -2.43 25.27 -17.67
N ASP A 684 -1.64 24.41 -18.33
CA ASP A 684 -0.31 24.78 -18.80
C ASP A 684 -0.47 25.83 -19.92
N PRO A 685 0.15 27.03 -19.77
CA PRO A 685 0.04 28.10 -20.77
C PRO A 685 0.44 27.65 -22.17
N ILE A 686 1.43 26.76 -22.28
CA ILE A 686 2.00 26.29 -23.56
C ILE A 686 1.03 25.33 -24.25
N VAL A 687 0.41 24.42 -23.48
CA VAL A 687 -0.57 23.47 -24.02
C VAL A 687 -1.85 24.19 -24.42
N LYS A 688 -2.25 25.20 -23.67
CA LYS A 688 -3.43 26.02 -23.96
C LYS A 688 -3.25 26.89 -25.21
N GLU A 689 -2.04 27.40 -25.43
CA GLU A 689 -1.66 28.14 -26.63
C GLU A 689 -1.63 27.23 -27.85
N LYS A 690 -0.97 26.07 -27.77
CA LYS A 690 -0.90 25.10 -28.88
C LYS A 690 -2.25 24.46 -29.24
N TYR A 691 -3.11 24.22 -28.24
CA TYR A 691 -4.47 23.75 -28.46
C TYR A 691 -5.37 24.82 -29.13
N GLN A 692 -5.13 26.11 -28.83
CA GLN A 692 -5.80 27.22 -29.53
C GLN A 692 -5.28 27.42 -30.96
N GLU A 693 -4.04 27.03 -31.24
CA GLU A 693 -3.42 27.05 -32.56
C GLU A 693 -3.81 25.84 -33.44
N GLY A 694 -4.49 24.84 -32.88
CA GLY A 694 -5.03 23.69 -33.62
C GLY A 694 -4.01 22.58 -33.92
N ASP A 695 -2.85 22.60 -33.26
CA ASP A 695 -1.77 21.62 -33.45
C ASP A 695 -1.96 20.42 -32.52
N ILE A 696 -2.82 19.49 -32.94
CA ILE A 696 -3.21 18.30 -32.15
C ILE A 696 -2.03 17.32 -31.98
N GLU A 697 -1.10 17.26 -32.95
CA GLU A 697 0.10 16.39 -32.89
C GLU A 697 1.14 16.89 -31.88
N ALA A 698 1.15 18.19 -31.54
CA ALA A 698 2.04 18.74 -30.52
C ALA A 698 1.48 18.63 -29.08
N VAL A 699 0.23 18.18 -28.93
CA VAL A 699 -0.52 18.04 -27.66
C VAL A 699 -0.65 16.58 -27.22
N GLU A 700 -0.56 15.62 -28.15
CA GLU A 700 -0.38 14.18 -27.89
C GLU A 700 1.07 13.84 -27.52
#